data_AF-G4YIW8-F1
#
_entry.id   AF-G4YIW8-F1
#
_cell.length_a   1.000
_cell.length_b   1.000
_cell.length_c   1.000
_cell.angle_alpha   90.00
_cell.angle_beta   90.00
_cell.angle_gamma   90.00
#
_symmetry.space_group_name_H-M   'P 1'
#
loop_
_entity.id
_entity.type
_entity.pdbx_description
1 polymer ?
#
loop_
_entity_poly.entity_id
_entity_poly.type
_entity_poly.pdbx_seq_one_letter_code
_entity_poly.pdbx_strand_id
1 'polypeptide(L)'
;MKGGSKFTDAVVSFESAWICAAEVDVQREEEERVEALAKLRKQSVKDKYELASAATRLDQELKEQQLQWKRKTEMRRLRQLPTDEREMAAKVAEANSNNNRKKGSIYAMENLRLAMLMKDTKLRQRVKRKKIRPRIVQDMLALERRYAEGARRLQKWWRDHLHRQFWRVYFRQVKAAVQIQRIARGFLTRRWVRIWHANRTIRVTRLQTLFRGYYIRYKVVSTWKRWEYINAAKIQSIIRMYFAKKFCRHYKREIAALHIQSAWRGFASRKRSDIRWLEARAINLQRLVRGTLARKFTRRRAARLESGAIQIQRMFRGMKARMEINTLLRDRETRNRQEFMAVLEAEEEWHRIQRDKLQARLNRKQLQQRIAQLEFDYFTQHEHIHDMESIYLDMQTQRMRVSPRAIEHGWVEEMEAKMKQQRALITKLKLDTVFGLGLEFKRKEKELIEFQQRIYELEQKRRRFEIWRNEEFLDYWERECRFRYQEKLIQRRQQIAETRRRWQIQFYRTNGKRDHRWRGINWAQDVLDAAKEKEVFCIGSTDILALVQDKWRLRMQGIESTGQILDDEEKGRDTRDHIRDLTDQVALTAATAQIEQTKALFDPVFRGVDRSFDKVQKQQRAHEKRLLVTRHEREINEAIDDGLDHQQRKRQLILAAKVPWHLLDQLEAERRRLAREKAMFKLWGKSYSDE
;
A
#
# COMPACT_ATOMS: atom_id res chain seq x y z
N MET A 1 -23.35 11.54 3.88
CA MET A 1 -23.74 10.49 4.85
C MET A 1 -22.74 9.34 4.80
N LYS A 2 -21.79 9.28 5.74
CA LYS A 2 -20.94 8.12 6.12
C LYS A 2 -19.99 8.61 7.22
N GLY A 3 -20.52 8.80 8.42
CA GLY A 3 -19.77 9.36 9.56
C GLY A 3 -20.26 8.86 10.92
N GLY A 4 -21.00 7.75 10.98
CA GLY A 4 -21.65 7.25 12.19
C GLY A 4 -21.13 5.92 12.74
N SER A 5 -20.12 5.29 12.12
CA SER A 5 -19.72 3.91 12.48
C SER A 5 -18.53 3.80 13.43
N LYS A 6 -17.76 4.88 13.66
CA LYS A 6 -16.53 4.80 14.48
C LYS A 6 -16.78 5.05 15.97
N PHE A 7 -17.92 5.65 16.33
CA PHE A 7 -18.24 5.93 17.72
C PHE A 7 -18.87 4.73 18.42
N THR A 8 -19.62 3.90 17.69
CA THR A 8 -20.24 2.67 18.20
C THR A 8 -19.19 1.59 18.51
N ASP A 9 -18.18 1.41 17.66
CA ASP A 9 -17.10 0.42 17.91
C ASP A 9 -16.23 0.79 19.13
N ALA A 10 -16.03 2.10 19.38
CA ALA A 10 -15.28 2.56 20.53
C ALA A 10 -16.03 2.35 21.86
N VAL A 11 -17.37 2.46 21.85
CA VAL A 11 -18.20 2.22 23.03
C VAL A 11 -18.30 0.72 23.35
N VAL A 12 -18.47 -0.13 22.33
CA VAL A 12 -18.48 -1.60 22.49
C VAL A 12 -17.09 -2.10 22.96
N SER A 13 -16.00 -1.48 22.50
CA SER A 13 -14.65 -1.76 22.99
C SER A 13 -14.43 -1.34 24.45
N PHE A 14 -15.16 -0.34 24.95
CA PHE A 14 -15.02 0.11 26.34
C PHE A 14 -15.84 -0.75 27.30
N GLU A 15 -17.05 -1.15 26.90
CA GLU A 15 -17.90 -2.08 27.67
C GLU A 15 -17.26 -3.48 27.75
N SER A 16 -16.70 -3.99 26.65
CA SER A 16 -15.98 -5.28 26.66
C SER A 16 -14.71 -5.25 27.53
N ALA A 17 -13.98 -4.13 27.55
CA ALA A 17 -12.84 -3.95 28.45
C ALA A 17 -13.25 -3.89 29.93
N TRP A 18 -14.41 -3.32 30.23
CA TRP A 18 -14.98 -3.29 31.59
C TRP A 18 -15.45 -4.66 32.06
N ILE A 19 -16.09 -5.44 31.18
CA ILE A 19 -16.50 -6.82 31.49
C ILE A 19 -15.27 -7.70 31.74
N CYS A 20 -14.22 -7.59 30.91
CA CYS A 20 -12.97 -8.32 31.13
C CYS A 20 -12.27 -7.92 32.44
N ALA A 21 -12.31 -6.64 32.82
CA ALA A 21 -11.75 -6.19 34.11
C ALA A 21 -12.55 -6.74 35.30
N ALA A 22 -13.88 -6.77 35.20
CA ALA A 22 -14.75 -7.35 36.22
C ALA A 22 -14.55 -8.86 36.37
N GLU A 23 -14.37 -9.60 35.27
CA GLU A 23 -14.06 -11.04 35.30
C GLU A 23 -12.70 -11.33 35.95
N VAL A 24 -11.69 -10.49 35.70
CA VAL A 24 -10.37 -10.61 36.34
C VAL A 24 -10.44 -10.32 37.84
N ASP A 25 -11.24 -9.34 38.26
CA ASP A 25 -11.45 -9.05 39.69
C ASP A 25 -12.23 -10.19 40.39
N VAL A 26 -13.23 -10.79 39.73
CA VAL A 26 -13.95 -11.97 40.26
C VAL A 26 -13.02 -13.18 40.40
N GLN A 27 -12.18 -13.45 39.40
CA GLN A 27 -11.17 -14.52 39.49
C GLN A 27 -10.19 -14.29 40.63
N ARG A 28 -9.80 -13.03 40.86
CA ARG A 28 -8.91 -12.66 41.97
C ARG A 28 -9.59 -12.85 43.33
N GLU A 29 -10.86 -12.48 43.47
CA GLU A 29 -11.63 -12.74 44.69
C GLU A 29 -11.82 -14.24 44.96
N GLU A 30 -12.00 -15.05 43.91
CA GLU A 30 -12.06 -16.51 44.03
C GLU A 30 -10.72 -17.11 44.45
N GLU A 31 -9.61 -16.66 43.87
CA GLU A 31 -8.26 -17.06 44.30
C GLU A 31 -7.98 -16.68 45.76
N GLU A 32 -8.35 -15.46 46.18
CA GLU A 32 -8.22 -15.01 47.56
C GLU A 32 -9.11 -15.82 48.53
N ARG A 33 -10.33 -16.21 48.11
CA ARG A 33 -11.21 -17.10 48.88
C ARG A 33 -10.64 -18.50 49.01
N VAL A 34 -10.07 -19.06 47.94
CA VAL A 34 -9.42 -20.37 47.96
C VAL A 34 -8.18 -20.33 48.85
N GLU A 35 -7.38 -19.27 48.79
CA GLU A 35 -6.21 -19.10 49.65
C GLU A 35 -6.59 -18.91 51.13
N ALA A 36 -7.68 -18.20 51.42
CA ALA A 36 -8.25 -18.05 52.76
C ALA A 36 -8.76 -19.39 53.32
N LEU A 37 -9.46 -20.20 52.50
CA LEU A 37 -9.91 -21.54 52.87
C LEU A 37 -8.72 -22.50 53.08
N ALA A 38 -7.66 -22.38 52.28
CA ALA A 38 -6.43 -23.15 52.47
C ALA A 38 -5.70 -22.76 53.77
N LYS A 39 -5.70 -21.47 54.14
CA LYS A 39 -5.16 -20.99 55.43
C LYS A 39 -5.99 -21.49 56.62
N LEU A 40 -7.31 -21.49 56.51
CA LEU A 40 -8.21 -22.06 57.54
C LEU A 40 -8.02 -23.58 57.69
N ARG A 41 -7.88 -24.32 56.59
CA ARG A 41 -7.57 -25.77 56.65
C ARG A 41 -6.21 -26.02 57.31
N LYS A 42 -5.17 -25.26 56.96
CA LYS A 42 -3.84 -25.36 57.60
C LYS A 42 -3.88 -25.01 59.09
N GLN A 43 -4.68 -24.03 59.52
CA GLN A 43 -4.86 -23.72 60.94
C GLN A 43 -5.63 -24.83 61.68
N SER A 44 -6.71 -25.36 61.11
CA SER A 44 -7.49 -26.45 61.73
C SER A 44 -6.70 -27.77 61.88
N VAL A 45 -5.78 -28.03 60.95
CA VAL A 45 -4.88 -29.21 61.03
C VAL A 45 -3.77 -28.97 62.06
N LYS A 46 -3.28 -27.74 62.19
CA LYS A 46 -2.27 -27.40 63.19
C LYS A 46 -2.82 -27.51 64.61
N ASP A 47 -4.05 -27.06 64.84
CA ASP A 47 -4.70 -27.15 66.16
C ASP A 47 -5.03 -28.60 66.57
N LYS A 48 -5.30 -29.50 65.59
CA LYS A 48 -5.53 -30.93 65.86
C LYS A 48 -4.24 -31.70 66.24
N TYR A 49 -3.07 -31.26 65.80
CA TYR A 49 -1.79 -31.89 66.15
C TYR A 49 -1.09 -31.24 67.36
N GLU A 50 -1.46 -30.01 67.75
CA GLU A 50 -0.92 -29.34 68.96
C GLU A 50 -1.63 -29.80 70.27
N LEU A 51 -2.84 -30.38 70.19
CA LEU A 51 -3.55 -30.97 71.35
C LEU A 51 -2.86 -32.20 71.95
N ALA A 52 -2.06 -32.94 71.17
CA ALA A 52 -1.26 -34.06 71.67
C ALA A 52 -0.04 -33.59 72.50
N SER A 53 0.46 -32.38 72.25
CA SER A 53 1.61 -31.78 72.95
C SER A 53 1.23 -31.13 74.29
N ALA A 54 0.00 -30.61 74.39
CA ALA A 54 -0.52 -30.02 75.62
C ALA A 54 -0.79 -31.08 76.72
N ALA A 55 -1.26 -32.28 76.35
CA ALA A 55 -1.46 -33.39 77.28
C ALA A 55 -0.12 -33.90 77.86
N THR A 56 0.93 -34.00 77.04
CA THR A 56 2.26 -34.39 77.49
C THR A 56 2.94 -33.34 78.40
N ARG A 57 2.62 -32.05 78.23
CA ARG A 57 3.10 -30.98 79.12
C ARG A 57 2.41 -30.98 80.47
N LEU A 58 1.10 -31.22 80.51
CA LEU A 58 0.34 -31.32 81.77
C LEU A 58 0.82 -32.51 82.63
N ASP A 59 1.10 -33.66 82.01
CA ASP A 59 1.65 -34.83 82.72
C ASP A 59 3.07 -34.61 83.26
N GLN A 60 3.90 -33.84 82.54
CA GLN A 60 5.23 -33.43 83.01
C GLN A 60 5.13 -32.43 84.16
N GLU A 61 4.26 -31.42 84.06
CA GLU A 61 4.02 -30.46 85.14
C GLU A 61 3.44 -31.13 86.40
N LEU A 62 2.58 -32.15 86.24
CA LEU A 62 1.98 -32.87 87.37
C LEU A 62 3.01 -33.78 88.08
N LYS A 63 3.92 -34.41 87.32
CA LYS A 63 5.07 -35.15 87.89
C LYS A 63 6.06 -34.23 88.60
N GLU A 64 6.34 -33.05 88.04
CA GLU A 64 7.20 -32.05 88.69
C GLU A 64 6.55 -31.48 89.96
N GLN A 65 5.24 -31.24 89.95
CA GLN A 65 4.51 -30.80 91.15
C GLN A 65 4.50 -31.87 92.24
N GLN A 66 4.35 -33.17 91.91
CA GLN A 66 4.45 -34.26 92.89
C GLN A 66 5.86 -34.37 93.49
N LEU A 67 6.91 -34.21 92.68
CA LEU A 67 8.30 -34.16 93.14
C LEU A 67 8.58 -32.94 94.03
N GLN A 68 8.03 -31.77 93.68
CA GLN A 68 8.12 -30.58 94.52
C GLN A 68 7.34 -30.72 95.82
N TRP A 69 6.19 -31.42 95.82
CA TRP A 69 5.45 -31.73 97.04
C TRP A 69 6.22 -32.68 97.94
N LYS A 70 6.82 -33.76 97.42
CA LYS A 70 7.68 -34.68 98.18
C LYS A 70 8.87 -33.94 98.82
N ARG A 71 9.59 -33.11 98.04
CA ARG A 71 10.68 -32.28 98.55
C ARG A 71 10.22 -31.25 99.59
N LYS A 72 9.03 -30.65 99.42
CA LYS A 72 8.45 -29.72 100.40
C LYS A 72 7.99 -30.44 101.67
N THR A 73 7.50 -31.67 101.61
CA THR A 73 7.17 -32.47 102.80
C THR A 73 8.41 -32.93 103.55
N GLU A 74 9.48 -33.34 102.87
CA GLU A 74 10.77 -33.66 103.49
C GLU A 74 11.42 -32.41 104.11
N MET A 75 11.41 -31.28 103.40
CA MET A 75 11.90 -30.00 103.95
C MET A 75 11.04 -29.49 105.11
N ARG A 76 9.73 -29.80 105.16
CA ARG A 76 8.88 -29.48 106.31
C ARG A 76 9.15 -30.42 107.50
N ARG A 77 9.43 -31.70 107.28
CA ARG A 77 9.91 -32.63 108.32
C ARG A 77 11.28 -32.19 108.88
N LEU A 78 12.18 -31.70 108.03
CA LEU A 78 13.50 -31.18 108.42
C LEU A 78 13.46 -29.78 109.05
N ARG A 79 12.44 -28.96 108.77
CA ARG A 79 12.29 -27.59 109.34
C ARG A 79 11.42 -27.50 110.61
N GLN A 80 10.76 -28.58 111.03
CA GLN A 80 9.98 -28.62 112.28
C GLN A 80 10.75 -29.19 113.48
N LEU A 81 12.05 -29.47 113.34
CA LEU A 81 12.92 -29.93 114.43
C LEU A 81 13.80 -28.77 114.94
N PRO A 82 13.75 -28.43 116.24
CA PRO A 82 14.62 -27.44 116.88
C PRO A 82 16.10 -27.81 116.79
N THR A 83 16.96 -26.80 116.64
CA THR A 83 18.39 -26.92 116.30
C THR A 83 19.28 -27.58 117.36
N ASP A 84 18.82 -27.74 118.60
CA ASP A 84 19.63 -28.33 119.68
C ASP A 84 19.44 -29.87 119.80
N GLU A 85 18.55 -30.47 119.00
CA GLU A 85 18.34 -31.93 118.95
C GLU A 85 19.05 -32.60 117.75
N ARG A 86 19.73 -31.82 116.88
CA ARG A 86 20.38 -32.33 115.65
C ARG A 86 21.70 -33.06 115.89
N GLU A 87 22.38 -32.82 117.00
CA GLU A 87 23.62 -33.55 117.36
C GLU A 87 23.37 -34.73 118.32
N MET A 88 22.22 -34.74 119.00
CA MET A 88 21.80 -35.83 119.90
C MET A 88 20.97 -36.90 119.16
N ALA A 89 20.18 -36.54 118.15
CA ALA A 89 19.43 -37.52 117.35
C ALA A 89 20.33 -38.35 116.41
N ALA A 90 21.47 -37.81 115.95
CA ALA A 90 22.46 -38.56 115.18
C ALA A 90 23.29 -39.53 116.04
N LYS A 91 23.41 -39.30 117.36
CA LYS A 91 24.11 -40.18 118.31
C LYS A 91 23.19 -41.17 119.04
N VAL A 92 21.88 -40.94 119.07
CA VAL A 92 20.88 -41.85 119.68
C VAL A 92 20.23 -42.80 118.65
N ALA A 93 20.27 -42.48 117.36
CA ALA A 93 19.76 -43.34 116.29
C ALA A 93 20.67 -44.54 115.93
N GLU A 94 21.94 -44.53 116.35
CA GLU A 94 22.86 -45.69 116.21
C GLU A 94 22.90 -46.61 117.45
N ALA A 95 22.26 -46.24 118.58
CA ALA A 95 22.37 -46.98 119.84
C ALA A 95 21.08 -47.66 120.34
N ASN A 96 19.92 -47.46 119.71
CA ASN A 96 18.61 -47.92 120.24
C ASN A 96 17.86 -48.94 119.37
N SER A 97 18.58 -49.65 118.49
CA SER A 97 18.04 -50.81 117.75
C SER A 97 18.22 -52.16 118.46
N ASN A 98 18.41 -52.18 119.79
CA ASN A 98 18.47 -53.43 120.57
C ASN A 98 18.17 -53.14 122.05
N ASN A 99 16.96 -53.43 122.52
CA ASN A 99 16.71 -54.25 123.73
C ASN A 99 15.29 -54.11 124.33
N ASN A 100 14.63 -55.27 124.30
CA ASN A 100 13.52 -55.77 125.09
C ASN A 100 13.43 -55.36 126.59
N ARG A 101 12.17 -55.25 127.05
CA ARG A 101 11.57 -55.76 128.31
C ARG A 101 12.09 -55.32 129.69
N LYS A 102 11.11 -54.78 130.47
CA LYS A 102 10.83 -54.94 131.92
C LYS A 102 11.87 -54.43 132.94
N LYS A 103 11.40 -53.57 133.87
CA LYS A 103 11.17 -53.89 135.31
C LYS A 103 10.77 -52.64 136.10
N GLY A 104 9.68 -52.75 136.87
CA GLY A 104 9.39 -51.86 137.99
C GLY A 104 10.37 -52.09 139.14
N SER A 105 10.67 -51.03 139.89
CA SER A 105 11.64 -51.01 140.99
C SER A 105 11.23 -51.90 142.16
N ILE A 106 12.18 -52.70 142.65
CA ILE A 106 12.06 -53.65 143.78
C ILE A 106 11.62 -52.94 145.07
N TYR A 107 12.00 -51.68 145.29
CA TYR A 107 11.59 -50.90 146.46
C TYR A 107 10.09 -50.58 146.52
N ALA A 108 9.43 -50.49 145.36
CA ALA A 108 8.00 -50.22 145.30
C ALA A 108 7.15 -51.45 145.67
N MET A 109 7.68 -52.67 145.53
CA MET A 109 6.98 -53.89 145.96
C MET A 109 7.20 -54.23 147.44
N GLU A 110 8.36 -53.95 148.03
CA GLU A 110 8.64 -54.28 149.44
C GLU A 110 7.92 -53.34 150.43
N ASN A 111 7.78 -52.05 150.09
CA ASN A 111 7.04 -51.09 150.93
C ASN A 111 5.53 -51.39 150.99
N LEU A 112 4.98 -52.02 149.94
CA LEU A 112 3.59 -52.46 149.93
C LEU A 112 3.38 -53.71 150.81
N ARG A 113 4.40 -54.56 150.94
CA ARG A 113 4.39 -55.76 151.81
C ARG A 113 4.48 -55.40 153.30
N LEU A 114 5.33 -54.44 153.67
CA LEU A 114 5.48 -53.97 155.07
C LEU A 114 4.22 -53.26 155.58
N ALA A 115 3.52 -52.52 154.71
CA ALA A 115 2.26 -51.87 155.06
C ALA A 115 1.09 -52.84 155.32
N MET A 116 1.16 -54.07 154.81
CA MET A 116 0.15 -55.11 155.06
C MET A 116 0.43 -55.95 156.32
N LEU A 117 1.68 -56.03 156.81
CA LEU A 117 2.06 -56.83 157.98
C LEU A 117 1.83 -56.16 159.35
N MET A 118 1.72 -54.83 159.39
CA MET A 118 1.60 -54.07 160.65
C MET A 118 0.15 -53.80 161.10
N LYS A 119 -0.82 -54.53 160.54
CA LYS A 119 -2.26 -54.27 160.71
C LYS A 119 -3.06 -55.47 161.24
N ASP A 120 -2.49 -56.28 162.15
CA ASP A 120 -3.24 -57.31 162.86
C ASP A 120 -3.28 -57.10 164.38
N THR A 121 -4.50 -56.94 164.88
CA THR A 121 -4.87 -56.79 166.29
C THR A 121 -5.48 -58.09 166.80
N LYS A 122 -4.88 -58.69 167.84
CA LYS A 122 -5.54 -59.55 168.86
C LYS A 122 -4.50 -59.96 169.90
N LEU A 123 -4.54 -59.39 171.11
CA LEU A 123 -4.21 -60.06 172.39
C LEU A 123 -4.36 -59.14 173.61
N ARG A 124 -5.16 -59.63 174.58
CA ARG A 124 -5.13 -59.42 176.04
C ARG A 124 -6.08 -58.40 176.69
N GLN A 125 -7.24 -58.94 177.08
CA GLN A 125 -7.78 -58.81 178.44
C GLN A 125 -7.70 -60.18 179.15
N ARG A 126 -7.40 -60.22 180.45
CA ARG A 126 -8.09 -61.07 181.46
C ARG A 126 -7.60 -60.84 182.90
N VAL A 127 -8.57 -60.98 183.81
CA VAL A 127 -8.67 -60.70 185.26
C VAL A 127 -8.06 -61.80 186.15
N LYS A 128 -7.75 -61.52 187.44
CA LYS A 128 -7.97 -62.38 188.66
C LYS A 128 -7.57 -61.59 189.95
N ARG A 129 -8.49 -61.23 190.86
CA ARG A 129 -9.16 -61.89 192.04
C ARG A 129 -8.49 -61.61 193.42
N LYS A 130 -9.33 -61.29 194.42
CA LYS A 130 -9.03 -60.79 195.80
C LYS A 130 -8.95 -61.91 196.86
N LYS A 131 -8.27 -61.65 197.99
CA LYS A 131 -8.44 -62.34 199.31
C LYS A 131 -8.58 -61.31 200.45
N ILE A 132 -9.32 -61.70 201.49
CA ILE A 132 -9.86 -60.87 202.60
C ILE A 132 -8.90 -60.85 203.81
N ARG A 133 -8.83 -59.71 204.53
CA ARG A 133 -8.16 -59.53 205.84
C ARG A 133 -8.95 -58.52 206.72
N PRO A 134 -8.79 -58.52 208.07
CA PRO A 134 -9.80 -58.06 209.03
C PRO A 134 -9.84 -56.54 209.34
N ARG A 135 -10.92 -56.14 210.04
CA ARG A 135 -11.62 -54.84 210.01
C ARG A 135 -10.99 -53.64 210.76
N ILE A 136 -9.97 -53.82 211.59
CA ILE A 136 -9.41 -52.70 212.40
C ILE A 136 -8.49 -51.78 211.59
N VAL A 137 -7.91 -52.27 210.48
CA VAL A 137 -7.00 -51.50 209.61
C VAL A 137 -7.75 -50.59 208.61
N GLN A 138 -9.08 -50.71 208.51
CA GLN A 138 -9.88 -49.99 207.52
C GLN A 138 -10.09 -48.50 207.84
N ASP A 139 -10.13 -48.10 209.12
CA ASP A 139 -10.48 -46.72 209.46
C ASP A 139 -9.29 -45.76 209.33
N MET A 140 -8.05 -46.21 209.58
CA MET A 140 -6.83 -45.42 209.33
C MET A 140 -6.60 -45.15 207.85
N LEU A 141 -6.85 -46.14 206.98
CA LEU A 141 -6.67 -46.00 205.53
C LEU A 141 -7.77 -45.16 204.85
N ALA A 142 -8.90 -44.92 205.51
CA ALA A 142 -9.98 -44.08 204.98
C ALA A 142 -9.63 -42.58 205.03
N LEU A 143 -8.86 -42.15 206.02
CA LEU A 143 -8.45 -40.75 206.20
C LEU A 143 -7.38 -40.30 205.18
N GLU A 144 -6.35 -41.12 204.94
CA GLU A 144 -5.34 -40.82 203.91
C GLU A 144 -5.93 -40.75 202.48
N ARG A 145 -6.95 -41.55 202.19
CA ARG A 145 -7.60 -41.54 200.87
C ARG A 145 -8.33 -40.22 200.60
N ARG A 146 -8.92 -39.58 201.61
CA ARG A 146 -9.63 -38.30 201.44
C ARG A 146 -8.67 -37.15 201.10
N TYR A 147 -7.50 -37.08 201.75
CA TYR A 147 -6.48 -36.08 201.43
C TYR A 147 -5.89 -36.30 200.02
N ALA A 148 -5.65 -37.55 199.62
CA ALA A 148 -5.15 -37.86 198.28
C ALA A 148 -6.17 -37.56 197.16
N GLU A 149 -7.47 -37.70 197.42
CA GLU A 149 -8.52 -37.37 196.45
C GLU A 149 -8.72 -35.87 196.27
N GLY A 150 -8.57 -35.07 197.33
CA GLY A 150 -8.59 -33.61 197.25
C GLY A 150 -7.51 -33.05 196.31
N ALA A 151 -6.26 -33.52 196.46
CA ALA A 151 -5.14 -33.10 195.62
C ALA A 151 -5.33 -33.48 194.14
N ARG A 152 -5.86 -34.68 193.86
CA ARG A 152 -6.13 -35.14 192.48
C ARG A 152 -7.17 -34.28 191.77
N ARG A 153 -8.20 -33.82 192.47
CA ARG A 153 -9.25 -32.97 191.87
C ARG A 153 -8.68 -31.60 191.47
N LEU A 154 -7.87 -30.99 192.33
CA LEU A 154 -7.23 -29.70 192.05
C LEU A 154 -6.26 -29.79 190.86
N GLN A 155 -5.41 -30.83 190.82
CA GLN A 155 -4.49 -31.06 189.70
C GLN A 155 -5.20 -31.30 188.37
N LYS A 156 -6.35 -32.01 188.39
CA LYS A 156 -7.16 -32.22 187.17
C LYS A 156 -7.71 -30.91 186.63
N TRP A 157 -8.28 -30.07 187.50
CA TRP A 157 -8.83 -28.76 187.11
C TRP A 157 -7.76 -27.84 186.51
N TRP A 158 -6.57 -27.80 187.10
CA TRP A 158 -5.47 -26.98 186.60
C TRP A 158 -4.98 -27.42 185.21
N ARG A 159 -4.86 -28.74 184.98
CA ARG A 159 -4.49 -29.28 183.67
C ARG A 159 -5.52 -28.97 182.58
N ASP A 160 -6.81 -29.08 182.90
CA ASP A 160 -7.88 -28.73 181.96
C ASP A 160 -7.87 -27.24 181.59
N HIS A 161 -7.56 -26.35 182.54
CA HIS A 161 -7.45 -24.92 182.28
C HIS A 161 -6.32 -24.61 181.28
N LEU A 162 -5.12 -25.14 181.51
CA LEU A 162 -3.96 -24.95 180.62
C LEU A 162 -4.21 -25.50 179.22
N HIS A 163 -4.84 -26.68 179.11
CA HIS A 163 -5.21 -27.26 177.81
C HIS A 163 -6.14 -26.35 177.02
N ARG A 164 -7.17 -25.77 177.67
CA ARG A 164 -8.11 -24.85 177.00
C ARG A 164 -7.44 -23.54 176.57
N GLN A 165 -6.45 -23.06 177.31
CA GLN A 165 -5.73 -21.83 176.96
C GLN A 165 -4.82 -22.06 175.73
N PHE A 166 -4.07 -23.17 175.70
CA PHE A 166 -3.21 -23.55 174.58
C PHE A 166 -3.99 -23.64 173.27
N TRP A 167 -5.10 -24.40 173.24
CA TRP A 167 -5.89 -24.57 172.03
C TRP A 167 -6.50 -23.27 171.51
N ARG A 168 -6.92 -22.36 172.41
CA ARG A 168 -7.45 -21.05 172.02
C ARG A 168 -6.41 -20.21 171.28
N VAL A 169 -5.15 -20.22 171.72
CA VAL A 169 -4.06 -19.47 171.07
C VAL A 169 -3.69 -20.12 169.73
N TYR A 170 -3.54 -21.43 169.70
CA TYR A 170 -3.15 -22.17 168.49
C TYR A 170 -4.13 -22.00 167.32
N PHE A 171 -5.45 -22.17 167.56
CA PHE A 171 -6.45 -22.00 166.51
C PHE A 171 -6.49 -20.58 165.93
N ARG A 172 -6.22 -19.57 166.76
CA ARG A 172 -6.19 -18.17 166.33
C ARG A 172 -5.03 -17.92 165.35
N GLN A 173 -3.86 -18.49 165.61
CA GLN A 173 -2.69 -18.41 164.73
C GLN A 173 -2.90 -19.16 163.41
N VAL A 174 -3.44 -20.37 163.44
CA VAL A 174 -3.69 -21.17 162.22
C VAL A 174 -4.71 -20.48 161.30
N LYS A 175 -5.80 -19.92 161.87
CA LYS A 175 -6.82 -19.21 161.08
C LYS A 175 -6.23 -18.00 160.34
N ALA A 176 -5.34 -17.24 161.00
CA ALA A 176 -4.66 -16.10 160.38
C ALA A 176 -3.75 -16.54 159.22
N ALA A 177 -2.98 -17.61 159.39
CA ALA A 177 -2.09 -18.14 158.34
C ALA A 177 -2.88 -18.59 157.10
N VAL A 178 -3.99 -19.31 157.28
CA VAL A 178 -4.85 -19.76 156.17
C VAL A 178 -5.47 -18.57 155.42
N GLN A 179 -5.88 -17.52 156.14
CA GLN A 179 -6.43 -16.30 155.53
C GLN A 179 -5.39 -15.61 154.61
N ILE A 180 -4.15 -15.46 155.08
CA ILE A 180 -3.04 -14.87 154.31
C ILE A 180 -2.75 -15.70 153.05
N GLN A 181 -2.66 -17.02 153.19
CA GLN A 181 -2.40 -17.92 152.07
C GLN A 181 -3.49 -17.84 150.99
N ARG A 182 -4.77 -17.69 151.38
CA ARG A 182 -5.90 -17.56 150.45
C ARG A 182 -5.79 -16.29 149.60
N ILE A 183 -5.44 -15.16 150.21
CA ILE A 183 -5.30 -13.87 149.52
C ILE A 183 -4.11 -13.94 148.54
N ALA A 184 -2.96 -14.46 148.97
CA ALA A 184 -1.76 -14.56 148.14
C ALA A 184 -2.01 -15.40 146.87
N ARG A 185 -2.65 -16.58 147.00
CA ARG A 185 -3.01 -17.44 145.87
C ARG A 185 -3.96 -16.73 144.88
N GLY A 186 -4.92 -15.97 145.39
CA GLY A 186 -5.86 -15.20 144.56
C GLY A 186 -5.21 -14.02 143.82
N PHE A 187 -4.19 -13.39 144.39
CA PHE A 187 -3.45 -12.30 143.74
C PHE A 187 -2.55 -12.82 142.61
N LEU A 188 -1.81 -13.90 142.85
CA LEU A 188 -0.87 -14.47 141.88
C LEU A 188 -1.58 -14.95 140.60
N THR A 189 -2.71 -15.65 140.73
CA THR A 189 -3.48 -16.14 139.57
C THR A 189 -4.01 -14.99 138.71
N ARG A 190 -4.57 -13.94 139.31
CA ARG A 190 -5.06 -12.76 138.59
C ARG A 190 -3.95 -12.00 137.85
N ARG A 191 -2.76 -11.88 138.46
CA ARG A 191 -1.59 -11.25 137.81
C ARG A 191 -1.15 -12.04 136.59
N TRP A 192 -1.12 -13.37 136.69
CA TRP A 192 -0.68 -14.24 135.60
C TRP A 192 -1.63 -14.20 134.39
N VAL A 193 -2.96 -14.23 134.61
CA VAL A 193 -3.96 -14.11 133.54
C VAL A 193 -3.87 -12.76 132.82
N ARG A 194 -3.62 -11.67 133.55
CA ARG A 194 -3.46 -10.33 132.96
C ARG A 194 -2.27 -10.27 131.99
N ILE A 195 -1.12 -10.83 132.40
CA ILE A 195 0.08 -10.90 131.57
C ILE A 195 -0.17 -11.77 130.33
N TRP A 196 -0.82 -12.93 130.52
CA TRP A 196 -1.14 -13.83 129.41
C TRP A 196 -2.05 -13.17 128.37
N HIS A 197 -3.12 -12.48 128.80
CA HIS A 197 -4.04 -11.81 127.89
C HIS A 197 -3.37 -10.69 127.10
N ALA A 198 -2.55 -9.85 127.76
CA ALA A 198 -1.80 -8.79 127.09
C ALA A 198 -0.85 -9.34 126.01
N ASN A 199 -0.13 -10.42 126.32
CA ASN A 199 0.77 -11.08 125.38
C ASN A 199 0.03 -11.70 124.18
N ARG A 200 -1.15 -12.29 124.41
CA ARG A 200 -2.00 -12.82 123.33
C ARG A 200 -2.42 -11.71 122.37
N THR A 201 -2.93 -10.60 122.88
CA THR A 201 -3.41 -9.49 122.05
C THR A 201 -2.29 -8.90 121.19
N ILE A 202 -1.11 -8.64 121.77
CA ILE A 202 0.05 -8.09 121.06
C ILE A 202 0.50 -9.01 119.91
N ARG A 203 0.50 -10.33 120.13
CA ARG A 203 0.89 -11.30 119.10
C ARG A 203 -0.10 -11.31 117.94
N VAL A 204 -1.39 -11.26 118.22
CA VAL A 204 -2.45 -11.26 117.18
C VAL A 204 -2.37 -9.99 116.34
N THR A 205 -2.23 -8.82 116.94
CA THR A 205 -2.11 -7.56 116.19
C THR A 205 -0.86 -7.52 115.33
N ARG A 206 0.30 -7.96 115.85
CA ARG A 206 1.53 -8.07 115.04
C ARG A 206 1.38 -9.01 113.85
N LEU A 207 0.71 -10.14 114.04
CA LEU A 207 0.49 -11.09 112.94
C LEU A 207 -0.44 -10.50 111.87
N GLN A 208 -1.50 -9.80 112.27
CA GLN A 208 -2.43 -9.15 111.36
C GLN A 208 -1.77 -8.02 110.53
N THR A 209 -0.91 -7.19 111.15
CA THR A 209 -0.21 -6.13 110.42
C THR A 209 0.81 -6.70 109.43
N LEU A 210 1.56 -7.74 109.83
CA LEU A 210 2.48 -8.43 108.93
C LEU A 210 1.76 -9.06 107.73
N PHE A 211 0.62 -9.73 107.97
CA PHE A 211 -0.16 -10.34 106.90
C PHE A 211 -0.71 -9.31 105.92
N ARG A 212 -1.31 -8.22 106.41
CA ARG A 212 -1.82 -7.13 105.56
C ARG A 212 -0.71 -6.49 104.72
N GLY A 213 0.45 -6.23 105.35
CA GLY A 213 1.61 -5.69 104.64
C GLY A 213 2.22 -6.64 103.62
N TYR A 214 2.20 -7.95 103.87
CA TYR A 214 2.62 -8.96 102.90
C TYR A 214 1.65 -9.04 101.71
N TYR A 215 0.34 -9.11 101.97
CA TYR A 215 -0.67 -9.27 100.94
C TYR A 215 -0.67 -8.11 99.94
N ILE A 216 -0.59 -6.87 100.42
CA ILE A 216 -0.56 -5.69 99.54
C ILE A 216 0.72 -5.68 98.70
N ARG A 217 1.90 -5.85 99.31
CA ARG A 217 3.20 -5.73 98.61
C ARG A 217 3.45 -6.86 97.62
N TYR A 218 3.15 -8.11 98.00
CA TYR A 218 3.54 -9.27 97.20
C TYR A 218 2.45 -9.78 96.25
N LYS A 219 1.17 -9.60 96.57
CA LYS A 219 0.07 -10.07 95.72
C LYS A 219 -0.53 -8.96 94.89
N VAL A 220 -0.87 -7.82 95.47
CA VAL A 220 -1.62 -6.77 94.77
C VAL A 220 -0.70 -5.91 93.88
N VAL A 221 0.37 -5.33 94.44
CA VAL A 221 1.23 -4.40 93.67
C VAL A 221 1.98 -5.11 92.53
N SER A 222 2.45 -6.35 92.74
CA SER A 222 3.16 -7.12 91.72
C SER A 222 2.25 -7.50 90.54
N THR A 223 1.00 -7.88 90.82
CA THR A 223 0.03 -8.23 89.78
C THR A 223 -0.40 -6.99 89.01
N TRP A 224 -0.60 -5.86 89.68
CA TRP A 224 -0.95 -4.60 89.03
C TRP A 224 0.14 -4.10 88.08
N LYS A 225 1.39 -4.04 88.54
CA LYS A 225 2.55 -3.68 87.68
C LYS A 225 2.72 -4.63 86.49
N ARG A 226 2.46 -5.93 86.69
CA ARG A 226 2.51 -6.91 85.60
C ARG A 226 1.41 -6.66 84.57
N TRP A 227 0.19 -6.32 85.00
CA TRP A 227 -0.92 -5.97 84.11
C TRP A 227 -0.64 -4.69 83.32
N GLU A 228 -0.12 -3.65 83.97
CA GLU A 228 0.28 -2.40 83.30
C GLU A 228 1.36 -2.66 82.25
N TYR A 229 2.40 -3.43 82.58
CA TYR A 229 3.46 -3.76 81.64
C TYR A 229 2.97 -4.55 80.43
N ILE A 230 2.12 -5.57 80.65
CA ILE A 230 1.54 -6.37 79.56
C ILE A 230 0.69 -5.49 78.63
N ASN A 231 -0.14 -4.63 79.19
CA ASN A 231 -1.00 -3.73 78.40
C ASN A 231 -0.17 -2.68 77.64
N ALA A 232 0.84 -2.08 78.28
CA ALA A 232 1.76 -1.16 77.63
C ALA A 232 2.52 -1.83 76.48
N ALA A 233 3.06 -3.03 76.69
CA ALA A 233 3.74 -3.80 75.65
C ALA A 233 2.79 -4.13 74.48
N LYS A 234 1.54 -4.50 74.77
CA LYS A 234 0.53 -4.77 73.74
C LYS A 234 0.19 -3.53 72.94
N ILE A 235 -0.05 -2.39 73.60
CA ILE A 235 -0.31 -1.10 72.93
C ILE A 235 0.89 -0.70 72.05
N GLN A 236 2.12 -0.77 72.59
CA GLN A 236 3.34 -0.46 71.84
C GLN A 236 3.51 -1.38 70.63
N SER A 237 3.20 -2.68 70.75
CA SER A 237 3.28 -3.63 69.64
C SER A 237 2.30 -3.29 68.51
N ILE A 238 1.07 -2.89 68.85
CA ILE A 238 0.04 -2.50 67.88
C ILE A 238 0.48 -1.22 67.16
N ILE A 239 0.98 -0.23 67.90
CA ILE A 239 1.47 1.03 67.34
C ILE A 239 2.65 0.80 66.40
N ARG A 240 3.66 0.02 66.81
CA ARG A 240 4.81 -0.33 65.95
C ARG A 240 4.36 -1.07 64.68
N MET A 241 3.43 -2.03 64.81
CA MET A 241 2.86 -2.73 63.66
C MET A 241 2.11 -1.78 62.72
N TYR A 242 1.33 -0.83 63.26
CA TYR A 242 0.63 0.17 62.45
C TYR A 242 1.59 1.04 61.65
N PHE A 243 2.66 1.55 62.29
CA PHE A 243 3.68 2.34 61.59
C PHE A 243 4.42 1.52 60.54
N ALA A 244 4.80 0.27 60.83
CA ALA A 244 5.41 -0.61 59.85
C ALA A 244 4.49 -0.86 58.63
N LYS A 245 3.19 -1.11 58.88
CA LYS A 245 2.19 -1.26 57.80
C LYS A 245 2.01 0.03 57.00
N LYS A 246 1.99 1.19 57.65
CA LYS A 246 1.89 2.51 56.98
C LYS A 246 3.11 2.75 56.09
N PHE A 247 4.32 2.45 56.59
CA PHE A 247 5.56 2.55 55.83
C PHE A 247 5.58 1.62 54.61
N CYS A 248 5.23 0.33 54.79
CA CYS A 248 5.12 -0.60 53.67
C CYS A 248 4.07 -0.16 52.63
N ARG A 249 2.93 0.39 53.05
CA ARG A 249 1.93 0.93 52.12
C ARG A 249 2.47 2.11 51.32
N HIS A 250 3.24 3.00 51.95
CA HIS A 250 3.89 4.11 51.26
C HIS A 250 4.88 3.60 50.23
N TYR A 251 5.76 2.68 50.61
CA TYR A 251 6.75 2.08 49.72
C TYR A 251 6.09 1.36 48.53
N LYS A 252 4.99 0.64 48.75
CA LYS A 252 4.20 0.03 47.65
C LYS A 252 3.64 1.07 46.67
N ARG A 253 3.21 2.24 47.16
CA ARG A 253 2.73 3.34 46.30
C ARG A 253 3.87 3.95 45.48
N GLU A 254 5.05 4.12 46.09
CA GLU A 254 6.24 4.58 45.38
C GLU A 254 6.67 3.59 44.28
N ILE A 255 6.71 2.29 44.58
CA ILE A 255 6.98 1.25 43.58
C ILE A 255 5.93 1.28 42.46
N ALA A 256 4.64 1.38 42.80
CA ALA A 256 3.58 1.47 41.81
C ALA A 256 3.75 2.70 40.90
N ALA A 257 4.10 3.86 41.48
CA ALA A 257 4.41 5.06 40.71
C ALA A 257 5.62 4.87 39.80
N LEU A 258 6.70 4.22 40.28
CA LEU A 258 7.87 3.88 39.46
C LEU A 258 7.51 2.93 38.31
N HIS A 259 6.66 1.92 38.55
CA HIS A 259 6.19 1.01 37.51
C HIS A 259 5.36 1.73 36.44
N ILE A 260 4.45 2.61 36.84
CA ILE A 260 3.69 3.45 35.92
C ILE A 260 4.63 4.35 35.11
N GLN A 261 5.60 4.99 35.77
CA GLN A 261 6.60 5.83 35.10
C GLN A 261 7.47 5.01 34.12
N SER A 262 7.88 3.79 34.47
CA SER A 262 8.65 2.93 33.55
C SER A 262 7.82 2.49 32.36
N ALA A 263 6.54 2.13 32.58
CA ALA A 263 5.62 1.77 31.51
C ALA A 263 5.39 2.96 30.56
N TRP A 264 5.21 4.17 31.11
CA TRP A 264 5.07 5.39 30.34
C TRP A 264 6.33 5.73 29.52
N ARG A 265 7.53 5.60 30.11
CA ARG A 265 8.80 5.78 29.39
C ARG A 265 8.91 4.79 28.23
N GLY A 266 8.51 3.53 28.45
CA GLY A 266 8.43 2.51 27.39
C GLY A 266 7.44 2.86 26.29
N PHE A 267 6.23 3.31 26.64
CA PHE A 267 5.22 3.78 25.68
C PHE A 267 5.71 4.98 24.86
N ALA A 268 6.31 5.98 25.51
CA ALA A 268 6.86 7.15 24.84
C ALA A 268 7.99 6.78 23.86
N SER A 269 8.84 5.82 24.22
CA SER A 269 9.88 5.28 23.33
C SER A 269 9.28 4.57 22.12
N ARG A 270 8.28 3.71 22.31
CA ARG A 270 7.57 3.03 21.20
C ARG A 270 6.90 4.03 20.27
N LYS A 271 6.17 5.02 20.81
CA LYS A 271 5.56 6.10 20.02
C LYS A 271 6.59 6.83 19.15
N ARG A 272 7.77 7.16 19.69
CA ARG A 272 8.86 7.79 18.91
C ARG A 272 9.39 6.86 17.81
N SER A 273 9.53 5.57 18.11
CA SER A 273 9.95 4.57 17.12
C SER A 273 8.93 4.41 16.01
N ASP A 274 7.64 4.35 16.34
CA ASP A 274 6.55 4.22 15.36
C ASP A 274 6.48 5.44 14.44
N ILE A 275 6.64 6.65 14.97
CA ILE A 275 6.72 7.88 14.15
C ILE A 275 7.90 7.79 13.17
N ARG A 276 9.10 7.42 13.63
CA ARG A 276 10.28 7.27 12.76
C ARG A 276 10.10 6.17 11.72
N TRP A 277 9.44 5.06 12.09
CA TRP A 277 9.13 3.98 11.17
C TRP A 277 8.16 4.43 10.08
N LEU A 278 7.11 5.17 10.45
CA LEU A 278 6.17 5.78 9.50
C LEU A 278 6.86 6.79 8.58
N GLU A 279 7.72 7.65 9.12
CA GLU A 279 8.53 8.59 8.33
C GLU A 279 9.42 7.85 7.31
N ALA A 280 10.14 6.81 7.74
CA ALA A 280 10.96 5.99 6.85
C ALA A 280 10.12 5.31 5.76
N ARG A 281 8.90 4.86 6.07
CA ARG A 281 7.98 4.27 5.08
C ARG A 281 7.46 5.32 4.11
N ALA A 282 7.12 6.52 4.58
CA ALA A 282 6.69 7.63 3.76
C ALA A 282 7.82 8.08 2.80
N ILE A 283 9.06 8.19 3.28
CA ILE A 283 10.23 8.50 2.44
C ILE A 283 10.41 7.45 1.34
N ASN A 284 10.28 6.16 1.67
CA ASN A 284 10.36 5.09 0.68
C ASN A 284 9.27 5.17 -0.38
N LEU A 285 8.03 5.46 0.03
CA LEU A 285 6.91 5.66 -0.89
C LEU A 285 7.15 6.88 -1.79
N GLN A 286 7.56 8.02 -1.23
CA GLN A 286 7.91 9.22 -1.98
C GLN A 286 9.05 8.97 -2.98
N ARG A 287 10.08 8.22 -2.58
CA ARG A 287 11.19 7.81 -3.47
C ARG A 287 10.67 6.97 -4.64
N LEU A 288 9.80 5.99 -4.37
CA LEU A 288 9.20 5.15 -5.41
C LEU A 288 8.34 5.99 -6.39
N VAL A 289 7.48 6.87 -5.87
CA VAL A 289 6.63 7.76 -6.67
C VAL A 289 7.46 8.73 -7.51
N ARG A 290 8.48 9.36 -6.94
CA ARG A 290 9.40 10.23 -7.70
C ARG A 290 10.11 9.44 -8.80
N GLY A 291 10.56 8.22 -8.50
CA GLY A 291 11.18 7.32 -9.48
C GLY A 291 10.24 6.89 -10.61
N THR A 292 8.98 6.56 -10.31
CA THR A 292 7.99 6.18 -11.34
C THR A 292 7.60 7.38 -12.21
N LEU A 293 7.40 8.56 -11.63
CA LEU A 293 7.15 9.79 -12.38
C LEU A 293 8.31 10.15 -13.31
N ALA A 294 9.55 10.10 -12.80
CA ALA A 294 10.75 10.35 -13.60
C ALA A 294 10.85 9.36 -14.77
N ARG A 295 10.67 8.06 -14.53
CA ARG A 295 10.66 7.04 -15.61
C ARG A 295 9.54 7.29 -16.62
N LYS A 296 8.34 7.64 -16.17
CA LYS A 296 7.20 7.96 -17.06
C LYS A 296 7.51 9.17 -17.94
N PHE A 297 8.10 10.23 -17.38
CA PHE A 297 8.52 11.41 -18.12
C PHE A 297 9.62 11.09 -19.14
N THR A 298 10.66 10.36 -18.72
CA THR A 298 11.76 9.95 -19.60
C THR A 298 11.27 9.05 -20.73
N ARG A 299 10.38 8.08 -20.46
CA ARG A 299 9.74 7.26 -21.51
C ARG A 299 8.94 8.10 -22.50
N ARG A 300 8.12 9.05 -22.02
CA ARG A 300 7.38 9.98 -22.89
C ARG A 300 8.31 10.85 -23.73
N ARG A 301 9.43 11.31 -23.17
CA ARG A 301 10.44 12.09 -23.91
C ARG A 301 11.14 11.23 -24.95
N ALA A 302 11.56 10.02 -24.59
CA ALA A 302 12.19 9.07 -25.50
C ALA A 302 11.26 8.74 -26.67
N ALA A 303 10.00 8.38 -26.40
CA ALA A 303 9.00 8.09 -27.43
C ALA A 303 8.76 9.27 -28.38
N ARG A 304 8.73 10.51 -27.87
CA ARG A 304 8.62 11.71 -28.72
C ARG A 304 9.85 11.91 -29.60
N LEU A 305 11.05 11.75 -29.04
CA LEU A 305 12.29 11.86 -29.80
C LEU A 305 12.42 10.76 -30.85
N GLU A 306 12.03 9.54 -30.51
CA GLU A 306 12.01 8.39 -31.41
C GLU A 306 10.99 8.60 -32.54
N SER A 307 9.76 9.03 -32.23
CA SER A 307 8.77 9.39 -33.25
C SER A 307 9.28 10.50 -34.18
N GLY A 308 9.94 11.54 -33.63
CA GLY A 308 10.55 12.59 -34.42
C GLY A 308 11.69 12.08 -35.32
N ALA A 309 12.56 11.22 -34.78
CA ALA A 309 13.64 10.59 -35.53
C ALA A 309 13.10 9.70 -36.67
N ILE A 310 12.06 8.91 -36.41
CA ILE A 310 11.39 8.06 -37.42
C ILE A 310 10.80 8.93 -38.53
N GLN A 311 10.13 10.06 -38.20
CA GLN A 311 9.61 10.98 -39.21
C GLN A 311 10.73 11.56 -40.08
N ILE A 312 11.82 12.02 -39.47
CA ILE A 312 12.99 12.55 -40.19
C ILE A 312 13.58 11.46 -41.11
N GLN A 313 13.77 10.25 -40.60
CA GLN A 313 14.29 9.12 -41.37
C GLN A 313 13.36 8.74 -42.53
N ARG A 314 12.04 8.72 -42.32
CA ARG A 314 11.04 8.44 -43.36
C ARG A 314 11.10 9.49 -44.47
N MET A 315 11.14 10.78 -44.10
CA MET A 315 11.24 11.87 -45.08
C MET A 315 12.56 11.81 -45.85
N PHE A 316 13.67 11.54 -45.17
CA PHE A 316 14.98 11.42 -45.80
C PHE A 316 15.06 10.24 -46.77
N ARG A 317 14.58 9.05 -46.36
CA ARG A 317 14.51 7.87 -47.24
C ARG A 317 13.62 8.14 -48.45
N GLY A 318 12.47 8.79 -48.25
CA GLY A 318 11.58 9.17 -49.35
C GLY A 318 12.19 10.20 -50.30
N MET A 319 12.92 11.18 -49.77
CA MET A 319 13.67 12.16 -50.57
C MET A 319 14.74 11.46 -51.41
N LYS A 320 15.53 10.56 -50.80
CA LYS A 320 16.59 9.81 -51.49
C LYS A 320 16.01 8.95 -52.63
N ALA A 321 14.93 8.22 -52.36
CA ALA A 321 14.25 7.42 -53.39
C ALA A 321 13.74 8.29 -54.55
N ARG A 322 13.15 9.47 -54.27
CA ARG A 322 12.72 10.41 -55.32
C ARG A 322 13.88 10.96 -56.14
N MET A 323 15.03 11.23 -55.51
CA MET A 323 16.24 11.63 -56.25
C MET A 323 16.69 10.53 -57.21
N GLU A 324 16.78 9.30 -56.72
CA GLU A 324 17.18 8.13 -57.53
C GLU A 324 16.20 7.88 -58.69
N ILE A 325 14.89 7.99 -58.43
CA ILE A 325 13.86 7.88 -59.49
C ILE A 325 14.02 9.02 -60.50
N ASN A 326 14.22 10.27 -60.07
CA ASN A 326 14.39 11.39 -60.98
C ASN A 326 15.63 11.23 -61.87
N THR A 327 16.74 10.72 -61.32
CA THR A 327 17.94 10.41 -62.12
C THR A 327 17.68 9.30 -63.13
N LEU A 328 16.99 8.22 -62.75
CA LEU A 328 16.67 7.12 -63.66
C LEU A 328 15.69 7.54 -64.75
N LEU A 329 14.66 8.34 -64.41
CA LEU A 329 13.71 8.88 -65.38
C LEU A 329 14.41 9.79 -66.38
N ARG A 330 15.31 10.65 -65.91
CA ARG A 330 16.16 11.48 -66.77
C ARG A 330 17.00 10.61 -67.69
N ASP A 331 17.77 9.66 -67.16
CA ASP A 331 18.67 8.83 -67.98
C ASP A 331 17.88 8.08 -69.06
N ARG A 332 16.70 7.56 -68.72
CA ARG A 332 15.79 6.92 -69.67
C ARG A 332 15.29 7.91 -70.73
N GLU A 333 14.83 9.08 -70.34
CA GLU A 333 14.31 10.08 -71.28
C GLU A 333 15.42 10.61 -72.20
N THR A 334 16.62 10.85 -71.66
CA THR A 334 17.81 11.23 -72.42
C THR A 334 18.19 10.16 -73.44
N ARG A 335 18.21 8.88 -73.04
CA ARG A 335 18.46 7.77 -73.98
C ARG A 335 17.39 7.71 -75.06
N ASN A 336 16.11 7.77 -74.70
CA ASN A 336 15.02 7.75 -75.68
C ASN A 336 15.14 8.90 -76.70
N ARG A 337 15.54 10.10 -76.26
CA ARG A 337 15.76 11.25 -77.15
C ARG A 337 16.99 11.06 -78.04
N GLN A 338 18.07 10.51 -77.51
CA GLN A 338 19.26 10.17 -78.31
C GLN A 338 18.93 9.13 -79.38
N GLU A 339 18.16 8.09 -79.03
CA GLU A 339 17.65 7.09 -79.97
C GLU A 339 16.76 7.74 -81.03
N PHE A 340 15.86 8.65 -80.63
CA PHE A 340 15.01 9.38 -81.57
C PHE A 340 15.82 10.27 -82.54
N MET A 341 16.82 11.00 -82.04
CA MET A 341 17.74 11.76 -82.89
C MET A 341 18.51 10.86 -83.86
N ALA A 342 18.96 9.68 -83.42
CA ALA A 342 19.64 8.72 -84.27
C ALA A 342 18.71 8.14 -85.36
N VAL A 343 17.43 7.93 -85.05
CA VAL A 343 16.41 7.56 -86.06
C VAL A 343 16.22 8.68 -87.07
N LEU A 344 16.10 9.94 -86.63
CA LEU A 344 15.97 11.09 -87.52
C LEU A 344 17.20 11.27 -88.42
N GLU A 345 18.40 11.03 -87.89
CA GLU A 345 19.64 11.05 -88.66
C GLU A 345 19.67 9.94 -89.72
N ALA A 346 19.28 8.71 -89.36
CA ALA A 346 19.18 7.61 -90.30
C ALA A 346 18.14 7.86 -91.41
N GLU A 347 17.00 8.48 -91.09
CA GLU A 347 15.98 8.88 -92.07
C GLU A 347 16.48 10.01 -92.99
N GLU A 348 17.20 11.00 -92.44
CA GLU A 348 17.85 12.06 -93.24
C GLU A 348 18.84 11.44 -94.24
N GLU A 349 19.71 10.54 -93.77
CA GLU A 349 20.69 9.84 -94.59
C GLU A 349 20.03 8.97 -95.66
N TRP A 350 18.96 8.25 -95.31
CA TRP A 350 18.21 7.45 -96.28
C TRP A 350 17.64 8.33 -97.40
N HIS A 351 17.00 9.45 -97.05
CA HIS A 351 16.46 10.39 -98.04
C HIS A 351 17.55 11.03 -98.91
N ARG A 352 18.71 11.36 -98.32
CA ARG A 352 19.89 11.85 -99.06
C ARG A 352 20.37 10.81 -100.07
N ILE A 353 20.55 9.55 -99.65
CA ILE A 353 20.98 8.45 -100.54
C ILE A 353 19.95 8.22 -101.64
N GLN A 354 18.65 8.27 -101.36
CA GLN A 354 17.61 8.12 -102.38
C GLN A 354 17.61 9.27 -103.38
N ARG A 355 17.76 10.52 -102.91
CA ARG A 355 17.91 11.68 -103.79
C ARG A 355 19.13 11.54 -104.70
N ASP A 356 20.28 11.15 -104.14
CA ASP A 356 21.52 10.95 -104.91
C ASP A 356 21.37 9.82 -105.94
N LYS A 357 20.70 8.72 -105.59
CA LYS A 357 20.35 7.64 -106.54
C LYS A 357 19.45 8.12 -107.67
N LEU A 358 18.41 8.91 -107.38
CA LEU A 358 17.54 9.48 -108.41
C LEU A 358 18.26 10.51 -109.27
N GLN A 359 19.09 11.36 -108.68
CA GLN A 359 19.91 12.33 -109.41
C GLN A 359 20.91 11.63 -110.33
N ALA A 360 21.57 10.57 -109.87
CA ALA A 360 22.44 9.75 -110.69
C ALA A 360 21.69 9.06 -111.85
N ARG A 361 20.45 8.58 -111.61
CA ARG A 361 19.59 8.03 -112.68
C ARG A 361 19.18 9.08 -113.70
N LEU A 362 18.83 10.29 -113.25
CA LEU A 362 18.51 11.43 -114.12
C LEU A 362 19.71 11.77 -115.02
N ASN A 363 20.90 11.88 -114.43
CA ASN A 363 22.15 12.18 -115.14
C ASN A 363 22.49 11.07 -116.16
N ARG A 364 22.34 9.79 -115.79
CA ARG A 364 22.59 8.65 -116.71
C ARG A 364 21.65 8.62 -117.91
N LYS A 365 20.38 8.99 -117.74
CA LYS A 365 19.42 9.05 -118.84
C LYS A 365 19.67 10.21 -119.80
N GLN A 366 20.53 11.17 -119.44
CA GLN A 366 20.84 12.36 -120.24
C GLN A 366 19.59 13.09 -120.76
N LEU A 367 18.49 13.05 -120.00
CA LEU A 367 17.18 13.56 -120.45
C LEU A 367 17.25 15.04 -120.85
N GLN A 368 18.03 15.85 -120.12
CA GLN A 368 18.22 17.26 -120.45
C GLN A 368 18.87 17.45 -121.82
N GLN A 369 19.93 16.69 -122.12
CA GLN A 369 20.61 16.74 -123.42
C GLN A 369 19.70 16.22 -124.53
N ARG A 370 18.94 15.15 -124.27
CA ARG A 370 18.00 14.58 -125.25
C ARG A 370 16.82 15.49 -125.54
N ILE A 371 16.29 16.19 -124.53
CA ILE A 371 15.21 17.17 -124.71
C ILE A 371 15.73 18.35 -125.52
N ALA A 372 16.92 18.89 -125.21
CA ALA A 372 17.50 19.99 -125.98
C ALA A 372 17.75 19.61 -127.45
N GLN A 373 18.21 18.37 -127.72
CA GLN A 373 18.33 17.83 -129.08
C GLN A 373 16.97 17.74 -129.77
N LEU A 374 15.96 17.15 -129.13
CA LEU A 374 14.62 17.01 -129.69
C LEU A 374 13.93 18.37 -129.90
N GLU A 375 14.19 19.34 -129.03
CA GLU A 375 13.71 20.72 -129.18
C GLU A 375 14.31 21.38 -130.42
N PHE A 376 15.62 21.23 -130.60
CA PHE A 376 16.34 21.70 -131.78
C PHE A 376 15.83 21.02 -133.05
N ASP A 377 15.76 19.68 -133.07
CA ASP A 377 15.26 18.91 -134.22
C ASP A 377 13.80 19.27 -134.57
N TYR A 378 12.96 19.47 -133.54
CA TYR A 378 11.57 19.90 -133.71
C TYR A 378 11.49 21.31 -134.32
N PHE A 379 12.33 22.23 -133.86
CA PHE A 379 12.41 23.59 -134.40
C PHE A 379 12.87 23.60 -135.87
N THR A 380 13.97 22.91 -136.19
CA THR A 380 14.49 22.80 -137.57
C THR A 380 13.47 22.17 -138.52
N GLN A 381 12.73 21.17 -138.07
CA GLN A 381 11.69 20.56 -138.91
C GLN A 381 10.47 21.47 -139.12
N HIS A 382 10.14 22.32 -138.14
CA HIS A 382 9.12 23.37 -138.33
C HIS A 382 9.58 24.41 -139.37
N GLU A 383 10.85 24.82 -139.35
CA GLU A 383 11.41 25.69 -140.39
C GLU A 383 11.36 25.03 -141.76
N HIS A 384 11.76 23.75 -141.87
CA HIS A 384 11.67 23.00 -143.13
C HIS A 384 10.22 22.87 -143.66
N ILE A 385 9.25 22.65 -142.77
CA ILE A 385 7.83 22.68 -143.13
C ILE A 385 7.43 24.07 -143.65
N HIS A 386 7.85 25.13 -142.97
CA HIS A 386 7.56 26.51 -143.37
C HIS A 386 8.14 26.84 -144.74
N ASP A 387 9.36 26.39 -145.05
CA ASP A 387 9.97 26.53 -146.38
C ASP A 387 9.16 25.77 -147.45
N MET A 388 8.76 24.53 -147.15
CA MET A 388 7.93 23.72 -148.06
C MET A 388 6.54 24.34 -148.28
N GLU A 389 5.96 24.97 -147.27
CA GLU A 389 4.71 25.73 -147.37
C GLU A 389 4.89 27.01 -148.20
N SER A 390 6.01 27.70 -148.06
CA SER A 390 6.36 28.87 -148.87
C SER A 390 6.47 28.50 -150.36
N ILE A 391 7.14 27.39 -150.68
CA ILE A 391 7.20 26.83 -152.04
C ILE A 391 5.79 26.49 -152.57
N TYR A 392 4.93 25.89 -151.74
CA TYR A 392 3.55 25.58 -152.14
C TYR A 392 2.73 26.84 -152.42
N LEU A 393 2.88 27.90 -151.61
CA LEU A 393 2.23 29.19 -151.84
C LEU A 393 2.74 29.87 -153.12
N ASP A 394 4.04 29.75 -153.41
CA ASP A 394 4.62 30.22 -154.67
C ASP A 394 4.04 29.47 -155.87
N MET A 395 3.94 28.13 -155.79
CA MET A 395 3.28 27.32 -156.83
C MET A 395 1.81 27.70 -157.02
N GLN A 396 1.09 27.97 -155.94
CA GLN A 396 -0.30 28.45 -155.99
C GLN A 396 -0.40 29.82 -156.68
N THR A 397 0.55 30.72 -156.38
CA THR A 397 0.63 32.04 -157.01
C THR A 397 0.98 31.94 -158.49
N GLN A 398 1.87 31.02 -158.87
CA GLN A 398 2.20 30.72 -160.27
C GLN A 398 1.01 30.16 -161.04
N ARG A 399 0.22 29.25 -160.43
CA ARG A 399 -1.02 28.72 -161.01
C ARG A 399 -2.01 29.84 -161.36
N MET A 400 -2.15 30.85 -160.50
CA MET A 400 -3.04 32.00 -160.74
C MET A 400 -2.56 32.92 -161.88
N ARG A 401 -1.31 32.78 -162.34
CA ARG A 401 -0.66 33.60 -163.38
C ARG A 401 -0.49 32.87 -164.72
N VAL A 402 -1.05 31.68 -164.87
CA VAL A 402 -0.91 30.87 -166.09
C VAL A 402 -1.72 31.47 -167.26
N SER A 403 -1.09 31.63 -168.42
CA SER A 403 -1.70 32.17 -169.65
C SER A 403 -2.67 31.16 -170.31
N PRO A 404 -3.76 31.61 -170.97
CA PRO A 404 -4.79 30.73 -171.56
C PRO A 404 -4.26 29.59 -172.46
N ARG A 405 -3.16 29.82 -173.18
CA ARG A 405 -2.53 28.82 -174.07
C ARG A 405 -1.86 27.66 -173.33
N ALA A 406 -1.39 27.89 -172.10
CA ALA A 406 -0.82 26.84 -171.26
C ALA A 406 -1.91 25.97 -170.62
N ILE A 407 -3.14 26.49 -170.48
CA ILE A 407 -4.30 25.74 -170.00
C ILE A 407 -4.68 24.65 -171.03
N GLU A 408 -4.66 24.96 -172.33
CA GLU A 408 -4.94 23.98 -173.41
C GLU A 408 -3.90 22.85 -173.51
N HIS A 409 -2.67 23.06 -173.03
CA HIS A 409 -1.60 22.06 -173.02
C HIS A 409 -1.52 21.24 -171.72
N GLY A 410 -2.53 21.33 -170.84
CA GLY A 410 -2.60 20.51 -169.62
C GLY A 410 -1.65 20.95 -168.49
N TRP A 411 -0.98 22.10 -168.60
CA TRP A 411 -0.05 22.59 -167.56
C TRP A 411 -0.75 22.85 -166.22
N VAL A 412 -2.03 23.23 -166.25
CA VAL A 412 -2.83 23.42 -165.03
C VAL A 412 -3.02 22.09 -164.30
N GLU A 413 -3.31 21.02 -165.04
CA GLU A 413 -3.50 19.67 -164.46
C GLU A 413 -2.19 19.12 -163.89
N GLU A 414 -1.06 19.34 -164.58
CA GLU A 414 0.26 18.95 -164.08
C GLU A 414 0.67 19.77 -162.84
N MET A 415 0.39 21.08 -162.82
CA MET A 415 0.61 21.93 -161.64
C MET A 415 -0.28 21.55 -160.47
N GLU A 416 -1.57 21.24 -160.71
CA GLU A 416 -2.47 20.74 -159.68
C GLU A 416 -2.02 19.39 -159.12
N ALA A 417 -1.55 18.47 -159.98
CA ALA A 417 -0.98 17.20 -159.54
C ALA A 417 0.28 17.40 -158.68
N LYS A 418 1.20 18.29 -159.09
CA LYS A 418 2.40 18.64 -158.31
C LYS A 418 2.06 19.35 -157.00
N MET A 419 1.08 20.27 -157.01
CA MET A 419 0.57 20.91 -155.79
C MET A 419 -0.07 19.90 -154.84
N LYS A 420 -0.84 18.93 -155.35
CA LYS A 420 -1.46 17.87 -154.53
C LYS A 420 -0.40 16.96 -153.93
N GLN A 421 0.64 16.59 -154.69
CA GLN A 421 1.80 15.86 -154.18
C GLN A 421 2.56 16.65 -153.11
N GLN A 422 2.83 17.94 -153.37
CA GLN A 422 3.50 18.83 -152.42
C GLN A 422 2.67 19.00 -151.13
N ARG A 423 1.34 19.15 -151.24
CA ARG A 423 0.44 19.23 -150.08
C ARG A 423 0.40 17.95 -149.27
N ALA A 424 0.42 16.79 -149.94
CA ALA A 424 0.51 15.50 -149.27
C ALA A 424 1.86 15.33 -148.54
N LEU A 425 2.97 15.77 -149.15
CA LEU A 425 4.29 15.79 -148.53
C LEU A 425 4.34 16.71 -147.31
N ILE A 426 3.83 17.95 -147.41
CA ILE A 426 3.74 18.88 -146.29
C ILE A 426 2.89 18.30 -145.16
N THR A 427 1.75 17.68 -145.49
CA THR A 427 0.85 17.10 -144.50
C THR A 427 1.51 15.91 -143.81
N LYS A 428 2.19 15.05 -144.56
CA LYS A 428 2.98 13.95 -144.00
C LYS A 428 4.08 14.47 -143.07
N LEU A 429 4.85 15.46 -143.51
CA LEU A 429 5.88 16.10 -142.68
C LEU A 429 5.28 16.73 -141.41
N LYS A 430 4.16 17.45 -141.50
CA LYS A 430 3.45 18.01 -140.35
C LYS A 430 2.98 16.95 -139.36
N LEU A 431 2.46 15.82 -139.87
CA LEU A 431 2.04 14.71 -139.02
C LEU A 431 3.25 14.04 -138.35
N ASP A 432 4.32 13.80 -139.09
CA ASP A 432 5.55 13.18 -138.59
C ASP A 432 6.25 14.09 -137.55
N THR A 433 6.24 15.42 -137.75
CA THR A 433 6.82 16.36 -136.78
C THR A 433 5.98 16.51 -135.52
N VAL A 434 4.65 16.58 -135.63
CA VAL A 434 3.77 16.73 -134.46
C VAL A 434 3.67 15.42 -133.67
N PHE A 435 3.40 14.30 -134.34
CA PHE A 435 3.14 13.02 -133.68
C PHE A 435 4.38 12.15 -133.49
N GLY A 436 5.42 12.31 -134.31
CA GLY A 436 6.72 11.68 -134.10
C GLY A 436 7.55 12.50 -133.12
N LEU A 437 8.21 13.54 -133.63
CA LEU A 437 9.19 14.33 -132.85
C LEU A 437 8.55 15.09 -131.68
N GLY A 438 7.43 15.78 -131.91
CA GLY A 438 6.75 16.60 -130.90
C GLY A 438 6.17 15.77 -129.75
N LEU A 439 5.61 14.60 -130.05
CA LEU A 439 5.12 13.67 -129.02
C LEU A 439 6.27 13.09 -128.19
N GLU A 440 7.36 12.68 -128.84
CA GLU A 440 8.55 12.20 -128.13
C GLU A 440 9.17 13.28 -127.25
N PHE A 441 9.30 14.50 -127.77
CA PHE A 441 9.74 15.68 -127.01
C PHE A 441 8.87 15.88 -125.77
N LYS A 442 7.54 15.96 -125.92
CA LYS A 442 6.61 16.15 -124.80
C LYS A 442 6.62 15.00 -123.80
N ARG A 443 6.82 13.75 -124.25
CA ARG A 443 6.98 12.59 -123.36
C ARG A 443 8.25 12.71 -122.53
N LYS A 444 9.39 13.06 -123.15
CA LYS A 444 10.68 13.20 -122.45
C LYS A 444 10.70 14.41 -121.53
N GLU A 445 10.07 15.52 -121.92
CA GLU A 445 9.86 16.68 -121.06
C GLU A 445 9.05 16.32 -119.81
N LYS A 446 7.94 15.58 -119.96
CA LYS A 446 7.17 15.08 -118.81
C LYS A 446 8.00 14.16 -117.91
N GLU A 447 8.74 13.21 -118.48
CA GLU A 447 9.64 12.34 -117.71
C GLU A 447 10.66 13.17 -116.90
N LEU A 448 11.26 14.22 -117.50
CA LEU A 448 12.22 15.09 -116.82
C LEU A 448 11.57 15.82 -115.64
N ILE A 449 10.40 16.43 -115.87
CA ILE A 449 9.65 17.16 -114.83
C ILE A 449 9.28 16.21 -113.68
N GLU A 450 8.81 15.00 -113.96
CA GLU A 450 8.49 14.00 -112.93
C GLU A 450 9.73 13.61 -112.10
N PHE A 451 10.89 13.42 -112.73
CA PHE A 451 12.13 13.16 -112.00
C PHE A 451 12.54 14.34 -111.11
N GLN A 452 12.47 15.56 -111.63
CA GLN A 452 12.79 16.77 -110.86
C GLN A 452 11.84 16.97 -109.68
N GLN A 453 10.54 16.76 -109.87
CA GLN A 453 9.55 16.82 -108.80
C GLN A 453 9.83 15.79 -107.70
N ARG A 454 10.13 14.53 -108.06
CA ARG A 454 10.48 13.49 -107.08
C ARG A 454 11.77 13.80 -106.32
N ILE A 455 12.78 14.34 -107.00
CA ILE A 455 14.03 14.78 -106.37
C ILE A 455 13.76 15.93 -105.39
N TYR A 456 12.94 16.91 -105.79
CA TYR A 456 12.55 18.03 -104.95
C TYR A 456 11.76 17.58 -103.72
N GLU A 457 10.80 16.65 -103.88
CA GLU A 457 10.04 16.08 -102.76
C GLU A 457 10.92 15.34 -101.76
N LEU A 458 11.91 14.57 -102.23
CA LEU A 458 12.88 13.90 -101.35
C LEU A 458 13.76 14.90 -100.61
N GLU A 459 14.22 15.96 -101.29
CA GLU A 459 15.03 17.02 -100.65
C GLU A 459 14.21 17.81 -99.62
N GLN A 460 12.93 18.07 -99.90
CA GLN A 460 12.01 18.70 -98.94
C GLN A 460 11.78 17.81 -97.72
N LYS A 461 11.59 16.50 -97.90
CA LYS A 461 11.49 15.55 -96.79
C LYS A 461 12.79 15.51 -95.96
N ARG A 462 13.95 15.44 -96.62
CA ARG A 462 15.26 15.51 -95.97
C ARG A 462 15.39 16.77 -95.10
N ARG A 463 15.09 17.95 -95.65
CA ARG A 463 15.15 19.24 -94.92
C ARG A 463 14.22 19.26 -93.71
N ARG A 464 13.03 18.66 -93.81
CA ARG A 464 12.11 18.54 -92.67
C ARG A 464 12.70 17.68 -91.55
N PHE A 465 13.31 16.55 -91.88
CA PHE A 465 14.00 15.71 -90.90
C PHE A 465 15.23 16.40 -90.29
N GLU A 466 15.98 17.16 -91.09
CA GLU A 466 17.11 17.97 -90.61
C GLU A 466 16.65 19.04 -89.61
N ILE A 467 15.60 19.79 -89.94
CA ILE A 467 15.00 20.79 -89.05
C ILE A 467 14.53 20.13 -87.76
N TRP A 468 13.80 19.02 -87.87
CA TRP A 468 13.27 18.31 -86.70
C TRP A 468 14.40 17.75 -85.82
N ARG A 469 15.46 17.19 -86.41
CA ARG A 469 16.64 16.73 -85.66
C ARG A 469 17.30 17.89 -84.91
N ASN A 470 17.45 19.05 -85.55
CA ASN A 470 18.04 20.24 -84.93
C ASN A 470 17.16 20.78 -83.79
N GLU A 471 15.84 20.76 -83.96
CA GLU A 471 14.89 21.11 -82.89
C GLU A 471 15.05 20.15 -81.70
N GLU A 472 15.00 18.83 -81.92
CA GLU A 472 15.20 17.83 -80.86
C GLU A 472 16.56 17.96 -80.17
N PHE A 473 17.61 18.27 -80.93
CA PHE A 473 18.95 18.52 -80.39
C PHE A 473 18.99 19.76 -79.49
N LEU A 474 18.40 20.88 -79.92
CA LEU A 474 18.31 22.09 -79.11
C LEU A 474 17.51 21.84 -77.83
N ASP A 475 16.42 21.10 -77.95
CA ASP A 475 15.52 20.74 -76.86
C ASP A 475 16.23 19.83 -75.83
N TYR A 476 16.99 18.84 -76.31
CA TYR A 476 17.89 18.02 -75.51
C TYR A 476 18.96 18.87 -74.80
N TRP A 477 19.62 19.75 -75.54
CA TRP A 477 20.72 20.57 -75.02
C TRP A 477 20.26 21.56 -73.96
N GLU A 478 19.12 22.23 -74.17
CA GLU A 478 18.55 23.17 -73.21
C GLU A 478 18.22 22.45 -71.89
N ARG A 479 17.62 21.27 -71.96
CA ARG A 479 17.31 20.46 -70.77
C ARG A 479 18.56 20.01 -70.04
N GLU A 480 19.59 19.57 -70.77
CA GLU A 480 20.88 19.18 -70.18
C GLU A 480 21.54 20.37 -69.47
N CYS A 481 21.50 21.56 -70.07
CA CYS A 481 22.00 22.79 -69.46
C CYS A 481 21.21 23.15 -68.19
N ARG A 482 19.87 23.10 -68.24
CA ARG A 482 18.99 23.34 -67.07
C ARG A 482 19.30 22.37 -65.94
N PHE A 483 19.47 21.09 -66.25
CA PHE A 483 19.80 20.06 -65.26
C PHE A 483 21.16 20.33 -64.60
N ARG A 484 22.22 20.52 -65.40
CA ARG A 484 23.57 20.85 -64.89
C ARG A 484 23.58 22.11 -64.04
N TYR A 485 22.79 23.12 -64.42
CA TYR A 485 22.64 24.34 -63.65
C TYR A 485 21.93 24.09 -62.30
N GLN A 486 20.84 23.32 -62.29
CA GLN A 486 20.15 22.92 -61.07
C GLN A 486 21.04 22.09 -60.15
N GLU A 487 21.79 21.14 -60.69
CA GLU A 487 22.74 20.31 -59.93
C GLU A 487 23.83 21.18 -59.29
N LYS A 488 24.42 22.13 -60.03
CA LYS A 488 25.37 23.11 -59.48
C LYS A 488 24.76 23.97 -58.38
N LEU A 489 23.50 24.40 -58.54
CA LEU A 489 22.79 25.15 -57.49
C LEU A 489 22.58 24.30 -56.23
N ILE A 490 22.17 23.05 -56.38
CA ILE A 490 21.98 22.09 -55.27
C ILE A 490 23.32 21.86 -54.56
N GLN A 491 24.39 21.57 -55.31
CA GLN A 491 25.74 21.39 -54.76
C GLN A 491 26.25 22.64 -54.05
N ARG A 492 26.06 23.84 -54.62
CA ARG A 492 26.45 25.11 -53.98
C ARG A 492 25.69 25.34 -52.70
N ARG A 493 24.37 25.10 -52.68
CA ARG A 493 23.55 25.18 -51.46
C ARG A 493 24.00 24.18 -50.41
N GLN A 494 24.35 22.95 -50.82
CA GLN A 494 24.89 21.93 -49.92
C GLN A 494 26.25 22.37 -49.35
N GLN A 495 27.18 22.85 -50.17
CA GLN A 495 28.49 23.36 -49.72
C GLN A 495 28.34 24.55 -48.75
N ILE A 496 27.44 25.50 -49.04
CA ILE A 496 27.12 26.61 -48.14
C ILE A 496 26.57 26.09 -46.81
N ALA A 497 25.67 25.11 -46.84
CA ALA A 497 25.13 24.51 -45.62
C ALA A 497 26.20 23.73 -44.83
N GLU A 498 27.06 22.96 -45.51
CA GLU A 498 28.15 22.21 -44.88
C GLU A 498 29.22 23.13 -44.28
N THR A 499 29.64 24.16 -45.00
CA THR A 499 30.53 25.19 -44.46
C THR A 499 29.87 25.85 -43.26
N ARG A 500 28.62 26.30 -43.32
CA ARG A 500 27.94 26.86 -42.14
C ARG A 500 27.85 25.90 -40.95
N ARG A 501 27.65 24.59 -41.18
CA ARG A 501 27.71 23.56 -40.11
C ARG A 501 29.10 23.41 -39.53
N ARG A 502 30.15 23.46 -40.35
CA ARG A 502 31.56 23.44 -39.89
C ARG A 502 31.92 24.68 -39.08
N TRP A 503 31.41 25.84 -39.50
CA TRP A 503 31.62 27.14 -38.87
C TRP A 503 30.60 27.45 -37.78
N GLN A 504 29.86 26.46 -37.28
CA GLN A 504 28.88 26.66 -36.21
C GLN A 504 29.62 27.09 -34.93
N ILE A 505 29.71 28.42 -34.72
CA ILE A 505 30.42 29.04 -33.60
C ILE A 505 29.75 28.57 -32.32
N GLN A 506 30.44 27.70 -31.58
CA GLN A 506 29.98 27.27 -30.26
C GLN A 506 30.44 28.30 -29.25
N PHE A 507 29.52 29.17 -28.82
CA PHE A 507 29.81 30.11 -27.75
C PHE A 507 29.87 29.35 -26.42
N TYR A 508 31.05 29.35 -25.81
CA TYR A 508 31.28 28.86 -24.46
C TYR A 508 31.30 30.06 -23.51
N ARG A 509 30.74 29.89 -22.32
CA ARG A 509 30.98 30.87 -21.26
C ARG A 509 32.43 30.77 -20.79
N THR A 510 32.90 31.79 -20.07
CA THR A 510 34.20 31.78 -19.35
C THR A 510 34.38 30.58 -18.42
N ASN A 511 33.30 29.87 -18.06
CA ASN A 511 33.31 28.64 -17.26
C ASN A 511 33.42 27.34 -18.08
N GLY A 512 33.65 27.41 -19.40
CA GLY A 512 33.78 26.25 -20.30
C GLY A 512 32.47 25.50 -20.60
N LYS A 513 31.35 25.88 -19.99
CA LYS A 513 30.03 25.30 -20.30
C LYS A 513 29.46 25.97 -21.54
N ARG A 514 28.89 25.15 -22.44
CA ARG A 514 28.23 25.59 -23.67
C ARG A 514 27.10 26.57 -23.30
N ASP A 515 27.13 27.79 -23.84
CA ASP A 515 26.13 28.80 -23.48
C ASP A 515 24.81 28.54 -24.19
N HIS A 516 23.82 28.04 -23.44
CA HIS A 516 22.49 27.74 -23.98
C HIS A 516 21.57 28.97 -24.06
N ARG A 517 22.00 30.17 -23.62
CA ARG A 517 21.22 31.41 -23.73
C ARG A 517 20.96 31.86 -25.17
N TRP A 518 21.73 31.34 -26.13
CA TRP A 518 21.61 31.68 -27.56
C TRP A 518 20.44 31.00 -28.29
N ARG A 519 19.46 30.43 -27.58
CA ARG A 519 18.21 29.88 -28.17
C ARG A 519 16.98 30.55 -27.58
N GLY A 520 16.48 31.60 -28.26
CA GLY A 520 15.20 32.29 -27.99
C GLY A 520 15.28 33.24 -26.78
N ILE A 521 14.90 34.52 -26.85
CA ILE A 521 13.53 34.99 -27.16
C ILE A 521 13.54 36.41 -27.78
N ASN A 522 14.68 37.10 -27.88
CA ASN A 522 14.73 38.55 -28.20
C ASN A 522 15.31 38.88 -29.59
N TRP A 523 15.16 38.01 -30.58
CA TRP A 523 15.59 38.32 -31.94
C TRP A 523 14.42 38.97 -32.67
N ALA A 524 14.67 40.06 -33.40
CA ALA A 524 13.69 40.58 -34.36
C ALA A 524 13.32 39.45 -35.34
N GLN A 525 12.03 39.35 -35.67
CA GLN A 525 11.46 38.28 -36.49
C GLN A 525 12.25 38.05 -37.78
N ASP A 526 12.73 39.14 -38.39
CA ASP A 526 13.53 39.20 -39.61
C ASP A 526 14.85 38.42 -39.50
N VAL A 527 15.48 38.43 -38.32
CA VAL A 527 16.76 37.75 -38.09
C VAL A 527 16.55 36.25 -37.84
N LEU A 528 15.42 35.87 -37.21
CA LEU A 528 15.02 34.47 -37.06
C LEU A 528 14.63 33.86 -38.40
N ASP A 529 13.92 34.59 -39.25
CA ASP A 529 13.51 34.11 -40.56
C ASP A 529 14.71 34.06 -41.52
N ALA A 530 15.62 35.03 -41.45
CA ALA A 530 16.91 34.95 -42.14
C ALA A 530 17.81 33.81 -41.63
N ALA A 531 17.74 33.43 -40.35
CA ALA A 531 18.49 32.28 -39.82
C ALA A 531 17.89 30.93 -40.25
N LYS A 532 16.55 30.83 -40.29
CA LYS A 532 15.82 29.62 -40.76
C LYS A 532 16.08 29.33 -42.24
N GLU A 533 16.10 30.35 -43.08
CA GLU A 533 16.47 30.22 -44.51
C GLU A 533 17.95 29.83 -44.70
N LYS A 534 18.81 30.05 -43.70
CA LYS A 534 20.26 29.90 -43.81
C LYS A 534 20.83 28.59 -43.28
N GLU A 535 20.11 27.84 -42.43
CA GLU A 535 20.63 26.65 -41.72
C GLU A 535 20.18 25.29 -42.28
N VAL A 536 19.04 25.22 -42.99
CA VAL A 536 18.47 23.93 -43.43
C VAL A 536 18.54 23.81 -44.95
N PHE A 537 19.39 22.92 -45.44
CA PHE A 537 19.37 22.49 -46.83
C PHE A 537 18.33 21.38 -47.00
N CYS A 538 17.20 21.71 -47.64
CA CYS A 538 16.19 20.75 -48.10
C CYS A 538 16.33 20.62 -49.63
N ILE A 539 16.46 19.39 -50.14
CA ILE A 539 16.60 19.10 -51.58
C ILE A 539 15.26 19.22 -52.36
N GLY A 540 14.19 19.67 -51.72
CA GLY A 540 12.93 20.00 -52.39
C GLY A 540 12.31 21.26 -51.81
N SER A 541 11.38 21.88 -52.53
CA SER A 541 10.48 22.94 -52.03
C SER A 541 9.65 22.51 -50.81
N THR A 542 9.68 21.23 -50.46
CA THR A 542 9.16 20.71 -49.19
C THR A 542 10.14 21.08 -48.08
N ASP A 543 9.95 22.27 -47.52
CA ASP A 543 10.52 22.62 -46.23
C ASP A 543 9.99 21.60 -45.20
N ILE A 544 10.91 20.75 -44.73
CA ILE A 544 10.65 19.70 -43.75
C ILE A 544 10.09 20.31 -42.44
N LEU A 545 10.34 21.61 -42.22
CA LEU A 545 9.83 22.38 -41.11
C LEU A 545 8.59 23.23 -41.46
N ALA A 546 8.16 23.37 -42.72
CA ALA A 546 6.98 24.19 -43.05
C ALA A 546 5.70 23.64 -42.39
N LEU A 547 5.52 22.32 -42.38
CA LEU A 547 4.43 21.66 -41.64
C LEU A 547 4.51 21.90 -40.12
N VAL A 548 5.70 22.17 -39.60
CA VAL A 548 5.92 22.51 -38.18
C VAL A 548 5.74 24.01 -37.95
N GLN A 549 6.12 24.86 -38.90
CA GLN A 549 6.05 26.33 -38.83
C GLN A 549 4.62 26.86 -38.95
N ASP A 550 3.80 26.34 -39.87
CA ASP A 550 2.39 26.73 -39.97
C ASP A 550 1.63 26.36 -38.69
N LYS A 551 1.95 25.19 -38.11
CA LYS A 551 1.39 24.76 -36.83
C LYS A 551 1.92 25.56 -35.64
N TRP A 552 3.19 25.99 -35.68
CA TRP A 552 3.76 26.84 -34.63
C TRP A 552 3.19 28.26 -34.69
N ARG A 553 2.95 28.82 -35.89
CA ARG A 553 2.24 30.09 -36.10
C ARG A 553 0.80 30.03 -35.58
N LEU A 554 0.05 28.97 -35.92
CA LEU A 554 -1.30 28.75 -35.39
C LEU A 554 -1.31 28.64 -33.86
N ARG A 555 -0.28 28.00 -33.27
CA ARG A 555 -0.14 27.86 -31.82
C ARG A 555 0.23 29.16 -31.12
N MET A 556 1.08 29.99 -31.73
CA MET A 556 1.42 31.32 -31.21
C MET A 556 0.24 32.29 -31.30
N GLN A 557 -0.53 32.26 -32.40
CA GLN A 557 -1.75 33.04 -32.56
C GLN A 557 -2.85 32.62 -31.55
N GLY A 558 -2.93 31.33 -31.20
CA GLY A 558 -3.81 30.83 -30.14
C GLY A 558 -3.41 31.29 -28.73
N ILE A 559 -2.10 31.43 -28.46
CA ILE A 559 -1.56 31.91 -27.17
C ILE A 559 -1.74 33.43 -27.02
N GLU A 560 -1.55 34.18 -28.10
CA GLU A 560 -1.74 35.64 -28.13
C GLU A 560 -3.22 36.05 -28.01
N SER A 561 -4.15 35.23 -28.50
CA SER A 561 -5.60 35.51 -28.43
C SER A 561 -6.27 35.13 -27.11
N THR A 562 -5.69 34.23 -26.31
CA THR A 562 -6.33 33.72 -25.09
C THR A 562 -5.72 34.22 -23.79
N GLY A 563 -4.49 34.77 -23.80
CA GLY A 563 -3.89 35.46 -22.63
C GLY A 563 -3.78 34.62 -21.34
N GLN A 564 -4.13 33.33 -21.37
CA GLN A 564 -4.15 32.44 -20.22
C GLN A 564 -3.06 31.39 -20.36
N ILE A 565 -2.11 31.46 -19.43
CA ILE A 565 -1.12 30.40 -19.20
C ILE A 565 -1.88 29.22 -18.58
N LEU A 566 -2.40 28.33 -19.42
CA LEU A 566 -3.12 27.14 -18.99
C LEU A 566 -2.17 26.17 -18.25
N ASP A 567 -2.65 25.65 -17.12
CA ASP A 567 -1.94 24.71 -16.25
C ASP A 567 -1.57 23.40 -16.99
N ASP A 568 -0.44 22.81 -16.59
CA ASP A 568 0.19 21.66 -17.26
C ASP A 568 -0.67 20.38 -17.28
N GLU A 569 -1.73 20.30 -16.48
CA GLU A 569 -2.69 19.18 -16.50
C GLU A 569 -3.71 19.28 -17.64
N GLU A 570 -4.13 20.48 -18.03
CA GLU A 570 -5.09 20.71 -19.12
C GLU A 570 -4.40 20.53 -20.48
N LYS A 571 -3.12 20.93 -20.58
CA LYS A 571 -2.21 20.60 -21.69
C LYS A 571 -2.12 19.10 -21.98
N GLY A 572 -2.35 18.24 -21.00
CA GLY A 572 -2.30 16.78 -21.12
C GLY A 572 -3.55 16.13 -21.72
N ARG A 573 -4.72 16.75 -21.57
CA ARG A 573 -5.99 16.28 -22.15
C ARG A 573 -6.11 16.77 -23.59
N ASP A 574 -5.85 18.05 -23.82
CA ASP A 574 -5.82 18.63 -25.15
C ASP A 574 -4.83 17.91 -26.06
N THR A 575 -3.64 17.55 -25.57
CA THR A 575 -2.68 16.81 -26.42
C THR A 575 -3.14 15.41 -26.81
N ARG A 576 -4.01 14.76 -26.04
CA ARG A 576 -4.56 13.43 -26.39
C ARG A 576 -5.68 13.53 -27.41
N ASP A 577 -6.60 14.46 -27.19
CA ASP A 577 -7.70 14.70 -28.12
C ASP A 577 -7.16 15.31 -29.43
N HIS A 578 -6.13 16.17 -29.35
CA HIS A 578 -5.40 16.71 -30.49
C HIS A 578 -4.55 15.68 -31.24
N ILE A 579 -3.98 14.66 -30.57
CA ILE A 579 -3.33 13.53 -31.28
C ILE A 579 -4.38 12.71 -32.04
N ARG A 580 -5.59 12.55 -31.48
CA ARG A 580 -6.71 11.87 -32.14
C ARG A 580 -7.14 12.64 -33.39
N ASP A 581 -7.37 13.95 -33.25
CA ASP A 581 -7.70 14.84 -34.37
C ASP A 581 -6.59 14.90 -35.43
N LEU A 582 -5.31 14.85 -35.03
CA LEU A 582 -4.19 14.75 -35.99
C LEU A 582 -4.19 13.41 -36.73
N THR A 583 -4.54 12.33 -36.03
CA THR A 583 -4.61 11.00 -36.65
C THR A 583 -5.75 10.96 -37.66
N ASP A 584 -6.88 11.58 -37.33
CA ASP A 584 -8.05 11.69 -38.20
C ASP A 584 -7.79 12.65 -39.37
N GLN A 585 -7.12 13.78 -39.16
CA GLN A 585 -6.73 14.70 -40.24
C GLN A 585 -5.64 14.12 -41.15
N VAL A 586 -4.67 13.37 -40.62
CA VAL A 586 -3.67 12.67 -41.43
C VAL A 586 -4.31 11.53 -42.21
N ALA A 587 -5.26 10.81 -41.61
CA ALA A 587 -6.06 9.81 -42.33
C ALA A 587 -6.91 10.46 -43.43
N LEU A 588 -7.53 11.62 -43.16
CA LEU A 588 -8.35 12.34 -44.13
C LEU A 588 -7.50 12.90 -45.27
N THR A 589 -6.34 13.50 -44.98
CA THR A 589 -5.42 14.02 -46.01
C THR A 589 -4.72 12.93 -46.80
N ALA A 590 -4.39 11.79 -46.17
CA ALA A 590 -3.89 10.62 -46.88
C ALA A 590 -4.98 10.00 -47.76
N ALA A 591 -6.22 9.94 -47.28
CA ALA A 591 -7.36 9.47 -48.07
C ALA A 591 -7.67 10.43 -49.22
N THR A 592 -7.65 11.74 -49.03
CA THR A 592 -7.86 12.70 -50.12
C THR A 592 -6.71 12.68 -51.12
N ALA A 593 -5.45 12.58 -50.67
CA ALA A 593 -4.31 12.44 -51.58
C ALA A 593 -4.35 11.11 -52.35
N GLN A 594 -4.79 10.02 -51.73
CA GLN A 594 -5.02 8.74 -52.43
C GLN A 594 -6.20 8.83 -53.40
N ILE A 595 -7.28 9.53 -53.03
CA ILE A 595 -8.43 9.80 -53.90
C ILE A 595 -8.01 10.70 -55.06
N GLU A 596 -7.15 11.69 -54.86
CA GLU A 596 -6.64 12.57 -55.92
C GLU A 596 -5.64 11.86 -56.81
N GLN A 597 -4.76 11.02 -56.26
CA GLN A 597 -3.86 10.17 -57.06
C GLN A 597 -4.64 9.13 -57.87
N THR A 598 -5.65 8.48 -57.28
CA THR A 598 -6.52 7.56 -58.01
C THR A 598 -7.36 8.31 -59.03
N LYS A 599 -7.93 9.47 -58.70
CA LYS A 599 -8.58 10.34 -59.69
C LYS A 599 -7.63 10.74 -60.80
N ALA A 600 -6.38 11.12 -60.53
CA ALA A 600 -5.43 11.48 -61.58
C ALA A 600 -5.01 10.29 -62.46
N LEU A 601 -4.85 9.10 -61.87
CA LEU A 601 -4.56 7.85 -62.58
C LEU A 601 -5.74 7.36 -63.42
N PHE A 602 -6.96 7.49 -62.90
CA PHE A 602 -8.18 7.00 -63.54
C PHE A 602 -8.94 8.09 -64.29
N ASP A 603 -8.57 9.37 -64.22
CA ASP A 603 -9.20 10.49 -64.92
C ASP A 603 -9.25 10.29 -66.44
N PRO A 604 -8.20 9.74 -67.09
CA PRO A 604 -8.27 9.40 -68.52
C PRO A 604 -9.28 8.28 -68.79
N VAL A 605 -9.42 7.33 -67.85
CA VAL A 605 -10.35 6.20 -67.93
C VAL A 605 -11.78 6.67 -67.66
N PHE A 606 -12.01 7.47 -66.62
CA PHE A 606 -13.31 8.08 -66.30
C PHE A 606 -13.74 9.07 -67.36
N ARG A 607 -12.85 9.88 -67.95
CA ARG A 607 -13.20 10.67 -69.15
C ARG A 607 -13.57 9.80 -70.34
N GLY A 608 -12.98 8.61 -70.47
CA GLY A 608 -13.38 7.60 -71.46
C GLY A 608 -14.76 7.00 -71.15
N VAL A 609 -15.01 6.68 -69.89
CA VAL A 609 -16.28 6.14 -69.39
C VAL A 609 -17.38 7.19 -69.47
N ASP A 610 -17.17 8.43 -69.06
CA ASP A 610 -18.12 9.54 -69.17
C ASP A 610 -18.43 9.86 -70.63
N ARG A 611 -17.44 9.84 -71.53
CA ARG A 611 -17.71 9.94 -72.98
C ARG A 611 -18.53 8.76 -73.50
N SER A 612 -18.29 7.55 -72.99
CA SER A 612 -19.08 6.37 -73.34
C SER A 612 -20.49 6.42 -72.73
N PHE A 613 -20.62 6.95 -71.52
CA PHE A 613 -21.85 7.11 -70.77
C PHE A 613 -22.70 8.22 -71.38
N ASP A 614 -22.11 9.35 -71.79
CA ASP A 614 -22.76 10.40 -72.59
C ASP A 614 -23.23 9.86 -73.94
N LYS A 615 -22.46 8.95 -74.55
CA LYS A 615 -22.85 8.28 -75.80
C LYS A 615 -24.03 7.34 -75.59
N VAL A 616 -24.01 6.56 -74.50
CA VAL A 616 -25.11 5.67 -74.09
C VAL A 616 -26.33 6.47 -73.66
N GLN A 617 -26.17 7.59 -72.95
CA GLN A 617 -27.25 8.46 -72.51
C GLN A 617 -27.84 9.25 -73.67
N LYS A 618 -27.04 9.65 -74.68
CA LYS A 618 -27.55 10.16 -75.95
C LYS A 618 -28.31 9.09 -76.74
N GLN A 619 -27.84 7.85 -76.74
CA GLN A 619 -28.55 6.73 -77.36
C GLN A 619 -29.84 6.37 -76.62
N GLN A 620 -29.85 6.41 -75.28
CA GLN A 620 -31.04 6.23 -74.45
C GLN A 620 -32.02 7.37 -74.63
N ARG A 621 -31.58 8.64 -74.66
CA ARG A 621 -32.46 9.78 -74.96
C ARG A 621 -33.00 9.72 -76.40
N ALA A 622 -32.23 9.20 -77.35
CA ALA A 622 -32.72 8.95 -78.71
C ALA A 622 -33.72 7.79 -78.75
N HIS A 623 -33.50 6.73 -77.96
CA HIS A 623 -34.42 5.61 -77.80
C HIS A 623 -35.69 6.00 -77.05
N GLU A 624 -35.61 6.82 -76.01
CA GLU A 624 -36.72 7.39 -75.27
C GLU A 624 -37.52 8.37 -76.13
N LYS A 625 -36.86 9.19 -76.96
CA LYS A 625 -37.54 9.99 -77.99
C LYS A 625 -38.27 9.11 -79.01
N ARG A 626 -37.68 7.99 -79.43
CA ARG A 626 -38.37 7.00 -80.29
C ARG A 626 -39.54 6.34 -79.56
N LEU A 627 -39.37 6.00 -78.28
CA LEU A 627 -40.41 5.44 -77.43
C LEU A 627 -41.56 6.42 -77.20
N LEU A 628 -41.26 7.71 -77.03
CA LEU A 628 -42.23 8.79 -76.89
C LEU A 628 -42.97 9.04 -78.19
N VAL A 629 -42.32 8.92 -79.35
CA VAL A 629 -43.00 8.94 -80.66
C VAL A 629 -43.92 7.73 -80.81
N THR A 630 -43.47 6.51 -80.45
CA THR A 630 -44.35 5.32 -80.44
C THR A 630 -45.42 5.34 -79.34
N ARG A 631 -45.22 6.08 -78.24
CA ARG A 631 -46.25 6.30 -77.20
C ARG A 631 -47.26 7.33 -77.66
N HIS A 632 -46.85 8.37 -78.38
CA HIS A 632 -47.77 9.33 -78.97
C HIS A 632 -48.60 8.68 -80.10
N GLU A 633 -48.01 7.74 -80.87
CA GLU A 633 -48.73 6.89 -81.82
C GLU A 633 -49.66 5.86 -81.15
N ARG A 634 -49.42 5.49 -79.88
CA ARG A 634 -50.31 4.64 -79.08
C ARG A 634 -51.39 5.42 -78.35
N GLU A 635 -51.08 6.61 -77.84
CA GLU A 635 -52.05 7.51 -77.17
C GLU A 635 -53.09 8.07 -78.18
N ILE A 636 -52.73 8.20 -79.46
CA ILE A 636 -53.71 8.50 -80.53
C ILE A 636 -54.62 7.29 -80.81
N ASN A 637 -54.18 6.06 -80.54
CA ASN A 637 -54.97 4.83 -80.75
C ASN A 637 -55.70 4.33 -79.49
N GLU A 638 -55.29 4.72 -78.29
CA GLU A 638 -55.90 4.33 -77.01
C GLU A 638 -56.93 5.36 -76.50
N ALA A 639 -57.19 6.45 -77.24
CA ALA A 639 -58.20 7.45 -76.91
C ALA A 639 -59.66 7.07 -77.30
N ILE A 640 -59.92 5.80 -77.68
CA ILE A 640 -61.27 5.33 -78.07
C ILE A 640 -61.82 4.20 -77.16
N ASP A 641 -61.07 3.68 -76.18
CA ASP A 641 -61.62 2.58 -75.38
C ASP A 641 -61.46 2.80 -73.87
N ASP A 642 -62.59 3.20 -73.30
CA ASP A 642 -63.04 2.93 -71.94
C ASP A 642 -62.19 3.37 -70.75
N GLY A 643 -62.60 4.54 -70.25
CA GLY A 643 -62.56 4.79 -68.82
C GLY A 643 -63.54 3.88 -68.09
N LEU A 644 -63.04 3.16 -67.09
CA LEU A 644 -63.66 3.00 -65.78
C LEU A 644 -62.70 2.22 -64.86
N ASP A 645 -62.68 2.65 -63.61
CA ASP A 645 -62.26 1.87 -62.44
C ASP A 645 -60.77 1.86 -62.01
N HIS A 646 -60.27 3.03 -61.61
CA HIS A 646 -59.02 3.17 -60.85
C HIS A 646 -59.18 3.72 -59.43
N GLN A 647 -60.34 3.51 -58.80
CA GLN A 647 -60.56 3.85 -57.38
C GLN A 647 -60.72 2.66 -56.43
N GLN A 648 -60.57 1.40 -56.88
CA GLN A 648 -60.63 0.23 -56.01
C GLN A 648 -59.30 -0.47 -55.66
N ARG A 649 -58.14 -0.03 -56.19
CA ARG A 649 -56.82 -0.64 -55.90
C ARG A 649 -55.94 0.08 -54.87
N LYS A 650 -56.47 1.08 -54.14
CA LYS A 650 -55.75 1.76 -53.03
C LYS A 650 -56.19 1.33 -51.61
N ARG A 651 -57.05 0.32 -51.48
CA ARG A 651 -57.53 -0.19 -50.17
C ARG A 651 -57.15 -1.64 -49.83
N GLN A 652 -56.28 -2.29 -50.61
CA GLN A 652 -55.83 -3.67 -50.35
C GLN A 652 -54.34 -3.82 -49.96
N LEU A 653 -53.60 -2.71 -49.78
CA LEU A 653 -52.20 -2.75 -49.32
C LEU A 653 -51.97 -2.22 -47.88
N ILE A 654 -53.05 -1.95 -47.12
CA ILE A 654 -52.97 -1.45 -45.73
C ILE A 654 -53.52 -2.48 -44.70
N LEU A 655 -53.89 -3.69 -45.13
CA LEU A 655 -54.45 -4.74 -44.25
C LEU A 655 -53.62 -6.04 -44.18
N ALA A 656 -52.31 -5.97 -44.46
CA ALA A 656 -51.40 -7.12 -44.39
C ALA A 656 -50.14 -6.87 -43.53
N ALA A 657 -50.28 -6.14 -42.42
CA ALA A 657 -49.25 -6.04 -41.39
C ALA A 657 -49.87 -6.00 -39.99
N LYS A 658 -50.70 -7.01 -39.67
CA LYS A 658 -51.13 -7.27 -38.29
C LYS A 658 -50.01 -8.07 -37.61
N VAL A 659 -49.07 -7.36 -36.99
CA VAL A 659 -48.08 -7.99 -36.09
C VAL A 659 -48.84 -8.54 -34.87
N PRO A 660 -48.78 -9.86 -34.59
CA PRO A 660 -49.46 -10.44 -33.44
C PRO A 660 -48.93 -9.85 -32.12
N TRP A 661 -49.82 -9.42 -31.21
CA TRP A 661 -49.46 -8.74 -29.96
C TRP A 661 -48.44 -9.52 -29.10
N HIS A 662 -48.40 -10.85 -29.16
CA HIS A 662 -47.40 -11.65 -28.45
C HIS A 662 -45.95 -11.40 -28.89
N LEU A 663 -45.72 -10.88 -30.10
CA LEU A 663 -44.40 -10.57 -30.64
C LEU A 663 -43.93 -9.21 -30.12
N LEU A 664 -44.86 -8.29 -29.85
CA LEU A 664 -44.54 -7.03 -29.18
C LEU A 664 -44.17 -7.29 -27.72
N ASP A 665 -44.87 -8.21 -27.04
CA ASP A 665 -44.53 -8.60 -25.66
C ASP A 665 -43.18 -9.35 -25.58
N GLN A 666 -42.89 -10.23 -26.56
CA GLN A 666 -41.58 -10.88 -26.66
C GLN A 666 -40.45 -9.89 -26.96
N LEU A 667 -40.67 -8.91 -27.85
CA LEU A 667 -39.69 -7.87 -28.14
C LEU A 667 -39.47 -6.94 -26.93
N GLU A 668 -40.52 -6.66 -26.14
CA GLU A 668 -40.38 -5.89 -24.92
C GLU A 668 -39.65 -6.68 -23.82
N ALA A 669 -39.88 -7.99 -23.73
CA ALA A 669 -39.15 -8.88 -22.83
C ALA A 669 -37.66 -8.98 -23.21
N GLU A 670 -37.34 -9.14 -24.50
CA GLU A 670 -35.97 -9.12 -25.04
C GLU A 670 -35.29 -7.76 -24.80
N ARG A 671 -36.00 -6.65 -24.97
CA ARG A 671 -35.48 -5.30 -24.67
C ARG A 671 -35.15 -5.14 -23.18
N ARG A 672 -35.99 -5.67 -22.28
CA ARG A 672 -35.72 -5.68 -20.83
C ARG A 672 -34.54 -6.60 -20.47
N ARG A 673 -34.38 -7.73 -21.16
CA ARG A 673 -33.24 -8.65 -20.99
C ARG A 673 -31.92 -7.99 -21.40
N LEU A 674 -31.87 -7.36 -22.57
CA LEU A 674 -30.72 -6.60 -23.05
C LEU A 674 -30.35 -5.43 -22.13
N ALA A 675 -31.33 -4.75 -21.54
CA ALA A 675 -31.09 -3.69 -20.57
C ALA A 675 -30.44 -4.22 -19.27
N ARG A 676 -30.87 -5.39 -18.79
CA ARG A 676 -30.25 -6.06 -17.63
C ARG A 676 -28.83 -6.55 -17.93
N GLU A 677 -28.60 -7.10 -19.12
CA GLU A 677 -27.26 -7.54 -19.55
C GLU A 677 -26.30 -6.34 -19.69
N LYS A 678 -26.75 -5.21 -20.25
CA LYS A 678 -25.97 -3.95 -20.26
C LYS A 678 -25.65 -3.44 -18.85
N ALA A 679 -26.57 -3.59 -17.90
CA ALA A 679 -26.34 -3.20 -16.52
C ALA A 679 -25.32 -4.12 -15.83
N MET A 680 -25.37 -5.43 -16.08
CA MET A 680 -24.36 -6.39 -15.60
C MET A 680 -22.99 -6.11 -16.21
N PHE A 681 -22.90 -5.83 -17.52
CA PHE A 681 -21.63 -5.47 -18.15
C PHE A 681 -21.04 -4.16 -17.60
N LYS A 682 -21.87 -3.19 -17.20
CA LYS A 682 -21.39 -1.98 -16.50
C LYS A 682 -20.89 -2.25 -15.07
N LEU A 683 -21.46 -3.24 -14.39
CA LEU A 683 -21.01 -3.68 -13.06
C LEU A 683 -19.71 -4.50 -13.14
N TRP A 684 -19.59 -5.38 -14.13
CA TRP A 684 -18.36 -6.14 -14.40
C TRP A 684 -17.22 -5.29 -14.98
N GLY A 685 -17.54 -4.29 -15.80
CA GLY A 685 -16.53 -3.34 -16.31
C GLY A 685 -15.90 -2.46 -15.21
N LYS A 686 -16.55 -2.32 -14.04
CA LYS A 686 -15.98 -1.60 -12.89
C LYS A 686 -15.09 -2.47 -12.00
N SER A 687 -15.19 -3.80 -12.07
CA SER A 687 -14.38 -4.71 -11.24
C SER A 687 -13.01 -5.01 -11.83
N TYR A 688 -12.81 -4.77 -13.13
CA TYR A 688 -11.54 -4.99 -13.84
C TYR A 688 -10.72 -3.71 -14.09
N SER A 689 -11.10 -2.58 -13.48
CA SER A 689 -10.39 -1.29 -13.63
C SER A 689 -9.48 -0.95 -12.43
N ASP A 690 -9.41 -1.80 -11.41
CA ASP A 690 -8.55 -1.62 -10.23
C ASP A 690 -7.39 -2.65 -10.16
N GLU A 691 -7.05 -3.27 -11.28
CA GLU A 691 -5.73 -3.89 -11.54
C GLU A 691 -4.99 -3.07 -12.62
#